data_AF-A0A925H6Y6-F1
#
_entry.id   AF-A0A925H6Y6-F1
#
_cell.length_a   1.000
_cell.length_b   1.000
_cell.length_c   1.000
_cell.angle_alpha   90.00
_cell.angle_beta   90.00
_cell.angle_gamma   90.00
#
_symmetry.space_group_name_H-M   'P 1'
#
loop_
_entity.id
_entity.type
_entity.pdbx_description
1 polymer ?
#
loop_
_entity_poly.entity_id
_entity_poly.type
_entity_poly.pdbx_seq_one_letter_code
_entity_poly.pdbx_strand_id
1 'polypeptide(L)'
;MLTAGFIALLLLSIVTLLLTLSRSRRSEQAGASLAGGLVELREKFLRELSALRERMDSESRRAERHESRLAELSEAEERREDETALARELASRADETPRDDSARDEARTGGEGEAGAGGEASGVRSDMASDANDVHALARSIEEFFNATTHPRELLDSDAFIRGVELSRGVENSTFALLARSTDADVVVACMSLEALARREGIDADSTVADSIVGNINIFYYWPRFFALRALDAHAAGPSLLASLLARLNSSWRDYMPLQMLRDFAARRTAAGDRLTPEQLIGEVESQSFSSEQVTEVGYTLKELGGALPAEVGEELARWNGEREAVEFLKTFGRVWESGGRKEPANEVFLLDPVAARVAELEAAVKREPARSVLLVGESGTGKTAMLRALAERLRGERWVVFEAGAAEVLAGQQYIGQLEERVRSIVRQIGDKRVLWVVPNFHETLWAGRHKYSPVSVLDLLLPSIESGTVRVIGEVPSNAYEQLVRLRPKLRTAMQTCRVAPLSDEETLELGRRWAARREVTKHAWEGAHEGIDTSHALPRVTEGILREALQLARQYLGDKAAPGNLMLLLDATHSRLVAEGEGEGAITLDDLLVTLSQLTGLPVQMLDEREGLDISELRAFFERRVLGQPEAVDCLVERVAMIKAGLTDPTRPQGVFLFVGPTGTGKTEIAKTLAEFLFGSHERMIRLDMSELQTWESQARILGDADETSDSTALVNLIRKQPFSVVLLDEFEKAHPTVWDLFLQVFDDGRLTDKRGLAADFRHCVVIMTSNLGATLPVGASIGFSQEQAQFAAGAVERAVGRAFRREFVNRIDRVVVFRPLGRAVMRDLLRKELSDVLHRRGLRTRQWAVEWDESAIEFLLEQGFTADLGARPLKRAVERYLLSPLAMTIVNHQFPEGDQFLFVRQSSDGLALDVQFVDPDAPQPTDATEPSLVLTEEDEEPSAAAAGELRLEAIALDSRGTHEEVLFLREKFDEVAERVEDEVWARRKEDALREMQSADFWASPARFAALGAVEYMDRIEAGLGTAGRLLARLRGERKRLPPDLVARLAEQLYLLDSACRSLAAGEPRDAFLLVQASREPGTDWATSDRFARRLAQMYRRWAERRRMRFEVIEEGDGSQDNGGSGAGEYRALVAVSGYAAYTILRDESGLHVLETPQDEKSFNRARASVRVVAQPDEPAGHGTGALRLQAERALESDAGAPGVVVRRYREEPSPLVRDSARGWRTGKLERVLDGDFDLIT
;
A
#
# COMPACT_ATOMS: atom_id res chain seq x y z
N MET A 1 -19.44 13.08 27.06
CA MET A 1 -20.07 13.32 25.74
C MET A 1 -19.09 13.14 24.57
N LEU A 2 -17.90 13.75 24.59
CA LEU A 2 -16.90 13.61 23.51
C LEU A 2 -16.39 12.17 23.28
N THR A 3 -16.19 11.39 24.35
CA THR A 3 -15.78 9.98 24.28
C THR A 3 -16.86 9.08 23.67
N ALA A 4 -18.14 9.32 23.99
CA ALA A 4 -19.27 8.61 23.42
C ALA A 4 -19.45 8.93 21.92
N GLY A 5 -19.20 10.18 21.51
CA GLY A 5 -19.19 10.58 20.11
C GLY A 5 -18.06 9.91 19.31
N PHE A 6 -16.87 9.76 19.91
CA PHE A 6 -15.72 9.12 19.28
C PHE A 6 -15.93 7.61 19.09
N ILE A 7 -16.52 6.94 20.08
CA ILE A 7 -16.87 5.52 20.00
C ILE A 7 -17.94 5.29 18.91
N ALA A 8 -18.96 6.14 18.82
CA ALA A 8 -19.98 6.04 17.78
C ALA A 8 -19.41 6.22 16.36
N LEU A 9 -18.46 7.15 16.17
CA LEU A 9 -17.78 7.37 14.88
C LEU A 9 -16.90 6.18 14.49
N LEU A 10 -16.12 5.64 15.44
CA LEU A 10 -15.27 4.47 15.22
C LEU A 10 -16.09 3.24 14.81
N LEU A 11 -17.24 3.04 15.46
CA LEU A 11 -18.15 1.94 15.16
C LEU A 11 -18.83 2.09 13.80
N LEU A 12 -19.19 3.32 13.40
CA LEU A 12 -19.74 3.60 12.07
C LEU A 12 -18.72 3.29 10.96
N SER A 13 -17.43 3.59 11.21
CA SER A 13 -16.34 3.25 10.28
C SER A 13 -16.14 1.74 10.15
N ILE A 14 -16.24 0.98 11.25
CA ILE A 14 -16.14 -0.49 11.24
C ILE A 14 -17.30 -1.13 10.48
N VAL A 15 -18.53 -0.64 10.67
CA VAL A 15 -19.70 -1.11 9.92
C VAL A 15 -19.55 -0.83 8.42
N THR A 16 -19.00 0.33 8.06
CA THR A 16 -18.74 0.71 6.66
C THR A 16 -17.67 -0.19 6.03
N LEU A 17 -16.61 -0.52 6.77
CA LEU A 17 -15.55 -1.44 6.33
C LEU A 17 -16.09 -2.85 6.09
N LEU A 18 -16.94 -3.35 7.00
CA LEU A 18 -17.56 -4.68 6.90
C LEU A 18 -18.56 -4.78 5.72
N LEU A 19 -19.33 -3.71 5.45
CA LEU A 19 -20.19 -3.63 4.27
C LEU A 19 -19.41 -3.54 2.95
N THR A 20 -18.18 -3.00 3.00
CA THR A 20 -17.29 -2.95 1.83
C THR A 20 -16.66 -4.31 1.56
N LEU A 21 -16.29 -5.04 2.62
CA LEU A 21 -15.74 -6.39 2.53
C LEU A 21 -16.78 -7.43 2.07
N SER A 22 -18.05 -7.29 2.46
CA SER A 22 -19.13 -8.22 2.03
C SER A 22 -19.43 -8.14 0.52
N ARG A 23 -19.10 -7.03 -0.15
CA ARG A 23 -19.22 -6.89 -1.61
C ARG A 23 -18.06 -7.52 -2.40
N SER A 24 -16.99 -7.97 -1.74
CA SER A 24 -15.73 -8.35 -2.40
C SER A 24 -15.49 -9.86 -2.59
N ARG A 25 -16.35 -10.76 -2.12
CA ARG A 25 -16.14 -12.23 -2.26
C ARG A 25 -17.29 -12.94 -2.97
N ARG A 26 -16.95 -13.57 -4.11
CA ARG A 26 -17.80 -14.49 -4.87
C ARG A 26 -17.82 -15.87 -4.20
N SER A 27 -18.77 -16.12 -3.30
CA SER A 27 -19.28 -17.47 -3.03
C SER A 27 -20.69 -17.37 -2.46
N GLU A 28 -21.69 -17.83 -3.20
CA GLU A 28 -23.12 -17.66 -2.85
C GLU A 28 -23.53 -18.37 -1.55
N GLN A 29 -22.79 -19.40 -1.09
CA GLN A 29 -23.10 -20.11 0.16
C GLN A 29 -22.61 -19.41 1.44
N ALA A 30 -21.58 -18.55 1.38
CA ALA A 30 -21.11 -17.82 2.56
C ALA A 30 -21.97 -16.58 2.89
N GLY A 31 -22.67 -16.02 1.89
CA GLY A 31 -23.46 -14.79 2.03
C GLY A 31 -24.70 -14.95 2.93
N ALA A 32 -25.37 -16.09 2.90
CA ALA A 32 -26.59 -16.33 3.69
C ALA A 32 -26.31 -16.48 5.20
N SER A 33 -25.22 -17.16 5.56
CA SER A 33 -24.75 -17.30 6.95
C SER A 33 -24.29 -15.97 7.55
N LEU A 34 -23.57 -15.15 6.76
CA LEU A 34 -23.12 -13.82 7.18
C LEU A 34 -24.28 -12.82 7.32
N ALA A 35 -25.28 -12.90 6.44
CA ALA A 35 -26.49 -12.06 6.54
C ALA A 35 -27.29 -12.36 7.81
N GLY A 36 -27.44 -13.63 8.19
CA GLY A 36 -28.09 -14.04 9.44
C GLY A 36 -27.32 -13.54 10.67
N GLY A 37 -26.00 -13.76 10.71
CA GLY A 37 -25.14 -13.30 11.80
C GLY A 37 -25.12 -11.78 11.96
N LEU A 38 -25.16 -11.02 10.86
CA LEU A 38 -25.20 -9.55 10.88
C LEU A 38 -26.52 -8.98 11.40
N VAL A 39 -27.65 -9.65 11.16
CA VAL A 39 -28.96 -9.23 11.70
C VAL A 39 -29.00 -9.46 13.21
N GLU A 40 -28.49 -10.59 13.68
CA GLU A 40 -28.44 -10.93 15.10
C GLU A 40 -27.48 -10.01 15.87
N LEU A 41 -26.32 -9.69 15.28
CA LEU A 41 -25.37 -8.73 15.86
C LEU A 41 -25.97 -7.32 15.94
N ARG A 42 -26.70 -6.89 14.89
CA ARG A 42 -27.41 -5.60 14.87
C ARG A 42 -28.47 -5.50 15.98
N GLU A 43 -29.26 -6.55 16.19
CA GLU A 43 -30.27 -6.55 17.26
C GLU A 43 -29.67 -6.57 18.66
N LYS A 44 -28.55 -7.30 18.85
CA LYS A 44 -27.82 -7.29 20.11
C LYS A 44 -27.22 -5.91 20.39
N PHE A 45 -26.70 -5.25 19.35
CA PHE A 45 -26.12 -3.91 19.45
C PHE A 45 -27.16 -2.83 19.77
N LEU A 46 -28.33 -2.90 19.15
CA LEU A 46 -29.44 -1.97 19.44
C LEU A 46 -29.93 -2.09 20.90
N ARG A 47 -29.92 -3.31 21.45
CA ARG A 47 -30.25 -3.56 22.87
C ARG A 47 -29.21 -2.99 23.84
N GLU A 48 -27.92 -3.11 23.52
CA GLU A 48 -26.87 -2.53 24.37
C GLU A 48 -26.86 -1.00 24.31
N LEU A 49 -27.11 -0.41 23.14
CA LEU A 49 -27.26 1.05 23.00
C LEU A 49 -28.47 1.60 23.76
N SER A 50 -29.60 0.89 23.75
CA SER A 50 -30.76 1.31 24.56
C SER A 50 -30.47 1.24 26.05
N ALA A 51 -29.78 0.19 26.52
CA ALA A 51 -29.39 0.06 27.93
C ALA A 51 -28.37 1.14 28.36
N LEU A 52 -27.43 1.51 27.48
CA LEU A 52 -26.48 2.59 27.75
C LEU A 52 -27.18 3.95 27.83
N ARG A 53 -28.16 4.20 26.95
CA ARG A 53 -28.96 5.42 26.96
C ARG A 53 -29.78 5.56 28.25
N GLU A 54 -30.41 4.48 28.70
CA GLU A 54 -31.14 4.49 29.98
C GLU A 54 -30.23 4.76 31.17
N ARG A 55 -29.00 4.20 31.19
CA ARG A 55 -28.01 4.49 32.23
C ARG A 55 -27.57 5.94 32.21
N MET A 56 -27.30 6.51 31.03
CA MET A 56 -26.95 7.92 30.89
C MET A 56 -28.08 8.86 31.36
N ASP A 57 -29.33 8.56 31.00
CA ASP A 57 -30.48 9.35 31.45
C ASP A 57 -30.66 9.23 32.97
N SER A 58 -30.35 8.08 33.57
CA SER A 58 -30.40 7.89 35.03
C SER A 58 -29.30 8.66 35.78
N GLU A 59 -28.09 8.73 35.21
CA GLU A 59 -26.96 9.50 35.74
C GLU A 59 -27.22 11.01 35.62
N SER A 60 -27.77 11.47 34.50
CA SER A 60 -28.15 12.88 34.32
C SER A 60 -29.19 13.32 35.34
N ARG A 61 -30.21 12.50 35.60
CA ARG A 61 -31.22 12.77 36.65
C ARG A 61 -30.67 12.66 38.08
N ARG A 62 -29.53 11.98 38.29
CA ARG A 62 -28.83 11.96 39.58
C ARG A 62 -28.00 13.22 39.77
N ALA A 63 -27.32 13.67 38.70
CA ALA A 63 -26.57 14.93 38.70
C ALA A 63 -27.48 16.14 38.94
N GLU A 64 -28.62 16.23 38.23
CA GLU A 64 -29.61 17.31 38.45
C GLU A 64 -30.12 17.34 39.90
N ARG A 65 -30.40 16.16 40.49
CA ARG A 65 -30.81 16.07 41.91
C ARG A 65 -29.70 16.48 42.88
N HIS A 66 -28.45 16.19 42.56
CA HIS A 66 -27.31 16.58 43.38
C HIS A 66 -27.05 18.08 43.29
N GLU A 67 -27.22 18.68 42.11
CA GLU A 67 -27.08 20.11 41.87
C GLU A 67 -28.19 20.92 42.56
N SER A 68 -29.45 20.46 42.49
CA SER A 68 -30.54 21.06 43.28
C SER A 68 -30.29 20.97 44.79
N ARG A 69 -29.74 19.86 45.28
CA ARG A 69 -29.45 19.67 46.71
C ARG A 69 -28.29 20.55 47.19
N LEU A 70 -27.30 20.79 46.33
CA LEU A 70 -26.21 21.74 46.60
C LEU A 70 -26.70 23.19 46.59
N ALA A 71 -27.64 23.55 45.71
CA ALA A 71 -28.27 24.86 45.71
C ALA A 71 -29.11 25.10 46.98
N GLU A 72 -29.88 24.10 47.43
CA GLU A 72 -30.64 24.18 48.70
C GLU A 72 -29.73 24.31 49.92
N LEU A 73 -28.58 23.63 49.94
CA LEU A 73 -27.58 23.73 51.01
C LEU A 73 -26.89 25.10 51.02
N SER A 74 -26.57 25.63 49.83
CA SER A 74 -26.00 26.98 49.68
C SER A 74 -26.97 28.06 50.17
N GLU A 75 -28.26 27.99 49.82
CA GLU A 75 -29.27 28.93 50.33
C GLU A 75 -29.48 28.82 51.84
N ALA A 76 -29.35 27.62 52.41
CA ALA A 76 -29.46 27.40 53.85
C ALA A 76 -28.25 27.93 54.64
N GLU A 77 -27.04 27.86 54.05
CA GLU A 77 -25.83 28.46 54.61
C GLU A 77 -25.89 30.00 54.53
N GLU A 78 -26.34 30.56 53.41
CA GLU A 78 -26.49 32.01 53.24
C GLU A 78 -27.50 32.60 54.25
N ARG A 79 -28.62 31.92 54.49
CA ARG A 79 -29.58 32.31 55.55
C ARG A 79 -29.00 32.24 56.96
N ARG A 80 -28.13 31.27 57.25
CA ARG A 80 -27.43 31.17 58.55
C ARG A 80 -26.38 32.27 58.71
N GLU A 81 -25.69 32.63 57.64
CA GLU A 81 -24.76 33.76 57.65
C GLU A 81 -25.49 35.09 57.84
N ASP A 82 -26.65 35.29 57.20
CA ASP A 82 -27.49 36.46 57.38
C ASP A 82 -28.08 36.54 58.81
N GLU A 83 -28.58 35.43 59.37
CA GLU A 83 -29.06 35.39 60.76
C GLU A 83 -27.95 35.67 61.78
N THR A 84 -26.74 35.17 61.54
CA THR A 84 -25.58 35.43 62.41
C THR A 84 -25.02 36.83 62.23
N ALA A 85 -25.11 37.42 61.04
CA ALA A 85 -24.80 38.84 60.78
C ALA A 85 -25.82 39.76 61.47
N LEU A 86 -27.12 39.44 61.40
CA LEU A 86 -28.19 40.18 62.09
C LEU A 86 -28.04 40.07 63.62
N ALA A 87 -27.67 38.90 64.14
CA ALA A 87 -27.38 38.71 65.57
C ALA A 87 -26.14 39.51 66.03
N ARG A 88 -25.11 39.62 65.18
CA ARG A 88 -23.94 40.48 65.44
C ARG A 88 -24.28 41.97 65.33
N GLU A 89 -25.12 42.38 64.40
CA GLU A 89 -25.56 43.77 64.25
C GLU A 89 -26.44 44.21 65.43
N LEU A 90 -27.37 43.35 65.89
CA LEU A 90 -28.18 43.56 67.09
C LEU A 90 -27.33 43.57 68.37
N ALA A 91 -26.29 42.73 68.45
CA ALA A 91 -25.32 42.78 69.56
C ALA A 91 -24.46 44.06 69.53
N SER A 92 -24.14 44.58 68.34
CA SER A 92 -23.34 45.81 68.18
C SER A 92 -24.12 47.10 68.46
N ARG A 93 -25.46 47.07 68.32
CA ARG A 93 -26.35 48.20 68.65
C ARG A 93 -26.77 48.28 70.12
N ALA A 94 -26.41 47.29 70.94
CA ALA A 94 -26.79 47.23 72.35
C ALA A 94 -25.72 47.76 73.32
N ASP A 95 -24.57 48.26 72.84
CA ASP A 95 -23.43 48.60 73.70
C ASP A 95 -22.99 50.08 73.63
N GLU A 96 -23.95 51.01 73.70
CA GLU A 96 -23.71 52.44 74.02
C GLU A 96 -24.61 52.94 75.16
N THR A 97 -24.21 52.60 76.40
CA THR A 97 -24.33 53.40 77.67
C THR A 97 -25.72 53.76 78.26
N PRO A 98 -25.83 54.08 79.58
CA PRO A 98 -25.05 53.63 80.74
C PRO A 98 -25.92 53.10 81.92
N ARG A 99 -25.20 52.47 82.87
CA ARG A 99 -25.56 52.05 84.23
C ARG A 99 -26.66 52.86 84.93
N ASP A 100 -27.59 52.17 85.59
CA ASP A 100 -27.98 52.52 86.96
C ASP A 100 -28.50 51.33 87.77
N ASP A 101 -28.28 51.44 89.08
CA ASP A 101 -28.51 50.51 90.18
C ASP A 101 -30.01 50.26 90.48
N SER A 102 -30.31 49.08 91.05
CA SER A 102 -31.30 48.78 92.11
C SER A 102 -31.84 47.35 91.92
N ALA A 103 -31.49 46.41 92.81
CA ALA A 103 -32.15 46.13 94.09
C ALA A 103 -33.50 45.40 93.96
N ARG A 104 -33.56 44.25 94.64
CA ARG A 104 -34.72 43.67 95.36
C ARG A 104 -35.90 43.18 94.49
N ASP A 105 -36.29 41.92 94.55
CA ASP A 105 -36.92 41.14 95.64
C ASP A 105 -38.38 40.85 95.22
N GLU A 106 -38.96 39.80 95.82
CA GLU A 106 -40.35 39.32 95.68
C GLU A 106 -40.66 38.48 94.43
N ALA A 107 -40.74 37.14 94.53
CA ALA A 107 -41.81 36.36 95.14
C ALA A 107 -43.17 36.53 94.45
N ARG A 108 -43.64 35.47 93.76
CA ARG A 108 -45.04 35.04 93.82
C ARG A 108 -45.18 33.56 93.48
N THR A 109 -45.43 32.84 94.57
CA THR A 109 -45.96 31.49 94.73
C THR A 109 -47.39 31.33 94.21
N GLY A 110 -47.75 30.07 93.92
CA GLY A 110 -49.11 29.57 93.80
C GLY A 110 -49.53 29.39 92.35
N GLY A 111 -50.04 28.24 91.91
CA GLY A 111 -50.59 27.13 92.67
C GLY A 111 -51.15 26.09 91.69
N GLU A 112 -51.66 25.06 92.33
CA GLU A 112 -52.33 23.86 91.83
C GLU A 112 -53.51 24.12 90.88
N GLY A 113 -53.93 23.04 90.21
CA GLY A 113 -55.16 22.93 89.41
C GLY A 113 -54.93 21.92 88.30
N GLU A 114 -54.99 20.61 88.53
CA GLU A 114 -56.14 19.79 88.92
C GLU A 114 -57.29 19.76 87.90
N ALA A 115 -57.63 18.51 87.53
CA ALA A 115 -58.91 17.98 87.06
C ALA A 115 -59.39 18.24 85.61
N GLY A 116 -59.56 17.12 84.88
CA GLY A 116 -60.61 17.01 83.88
C GLY A 116 -60.40 15.96 82.78
N ALA A 117 -60.72 14.69 83.08
CA ALA A 117 -61.35 13.66 82.23
C ALA A 117 -60.84 13.40 80.78
N GLY A 118 -60.68 12.17 80.28
CA GLY A 118 -61.23 10.87 80.67
C GLY A 118 -61.59 10.08 79.39
N GLY A 119 -61.31 8.77 79.39
CA GLY A 119 -61.77 7.77 78.41
C GLY A 119 -60.82 7.54 77.23
N GLU A 120 -60.34 6.35 76.88
CA GLU A 120 -60.60 4.96 77.30
C GLU A 120 -59.27 4.21 77.09
N ALA A 121 -58.79 3.32 77.97
CA ALA A 121 -59.24 1.93 78.14
C ALA A 121 -59.47 1.22 76.79
N SER A 122 -58.99 0.03 76.49
CA SER A 122 -58.31 -1.01 77.23
C SER A 122 -58.12 -2.15 76.23
N GLY A 123 -56.98 -2.83 76.24
CA GLY A 123 -56.82 -3.93 75.30
C GLY A 123 -55.56 -4.75 75.41
N VAL A 124 -55.17 -5.13 76.64
CA VAL A 124 -54.62 -6.46 76.96
C VAL A 124 -53.34 -6.84 76.21
N ARG A 125 -52.15 -6.66 76.80
CA ARG A 125 -51.47 -7.71 77.60
C ARG A 125 -51.56 -9.12 77.01
N SER A 126 -50.67 -9.43 76.09
CA SER A 126 -49.91 -10.69 76.09
C SER A 126 -48.69 -10.45 75.21
N ASP A 127 -47.48 -10.63 75.76
CA ASP A 127 -46.22 -10.97 75.03
C ASP A 127 -44.93 -10.52 75.76
N MET A 128 -45.02 -10.00 76.99
CA MET A 128 -43.86 -9.72 77.87
C MET A 128 -43.03 -10.96 78.29
N ALA A 129 -43.23 -12.11 77.65
CA ALA A 129 -42.43 -13.33 77.85
C ALA A 129 -41.70 -13.81 76.58
N SER A 130 -41.99 -13.25 75.39
CA SER A 130 -41.23 -13.59 74.16
C SER A 130 -40.04 -12.67 73.91
N ASP A 131 -40.06 -11.44 74.42
CA ASP A 131 -38.97 -10.45 74.25
C ASP A 131 -37.69 -10.78 75.03
N ALA A 132 -37.71 -11.71 75.99
CA ALA A 132 -36.55 -12.02 76.84
C ALA A 132 -35.44 -12.83 76.12
N ASN A 133 -35.74 -13.39 74.93
CA ASN A 133 -34.81 -14.20 74.14
C ASN A 133 -34.53 -13.61 72.74
N ASP A 134 -34.92 -12.36 72.47
CA ASP A 134 -34.63 -11.66 71.21
C ASP A 134 -33.43 -10.71 71.36
N VAL A 135 -32.42 -10.90 70.52
CA VAL A 135 -31.21 -10.07 70.47
C VAL A 135 -31.56 -8.61 70.15
N HIS A 136 -32.57 -8.36 69.31
CA HIS A 136 -33.02 -6.99 68.98
C HIS A 136 -33.81 -6.33 70.12
N ALA A 137 -34.51 -7.10 70.95
CA ALA A 137 -35.15 -6.57 72.16
C ALA A 137 -34.11 -6.17 73.22
N LEU A 138 -33.04 -6.97 73.39
CA LEU A 138 -31.92 -6.62 74.28
C LEU A 138 -31.10 -5.45 73.78
N ALA A 139 -30.88 -5.33 72.47
CA ALA A 139 -30.21 -4.17 71.87
C ALA A 139 -30.95 -2.85 72.15
N ARG A 140 -32.28 -2.84 72.01
CA ARG A 140 -33.13 -1.69 72.40
C ARG A 140 -33.05 -1.37 73.89
N SER A 141 -32.91 -2.39 74.74
CA SER A 141 -32.84 -2.18 76.21
C SER A 141 -31.54 -1.53 76.69
N ILE A 142 -30.45 -1.61 75.92
CA ILE A 142 -29.14 -1.05 76.25
C ILE A 142 -28.81 0.23 75.47
N GLU A 143 -29.71 0.69 74.59
CA GLU A 143 -29.46 1.84 73.71
C GLU A 143 -29.13 3.13 74.48
N GLU A 144 -29.81 3.42 75.59
CA GLU A 144 -29.50 4.57 76.46
C GLU A 144 -28.11 4.46 77.09
N PHE A 145 -27.74 3.27 77.58
CA PHE A 145 -26.42 3.01 78.14
C PHE A 145 -25.32 3.13 77.07
N PHE A 146 -25.57 2.59 75.88
CA PHE A 146 -24.67 2.66 74.73
C PHE A 146 -24.41 4.11 74.30
N ASN A 147 -25.44 4.95 74.27
CA ASN A 147 -25.33 6.37 73.93
C ASN A 147 -24.63 7.20 75.03
N ALA A 148 -24.70 6.75 76.29
CA ALA A 148 -24.01 7.40 77.42
C ALA A 148 -22.55 6.92 77.62
N THR A 149 -22.16 5.81 76.98
CA THR A 149 -20.85 5.18 77.13
C THR A 149 -19.73 6.05 76.54
N THR A 150 -18.57 6.12 77.21
CA THR A 150 -17.40 6.89 76.74
C THR A 150 -16.27 6.04 76.17
N HIS A 151 -16.32 4.72 76.37
CA HIS A 151 -15.36 3.76 75.81
C HIS A 151 -16.03 2.39 75.51
N PRO A 152 -15.70 1.66 74.43
CA PRO A 152 -16.46 0.47 74.00
C PRO A 152 -16.27 -0.70 74.96
N ARG A 153 -15.22 -0.66 75.78
CA ARG A 153 -14.98 -1.68 76.80
C ARG A 153 -16.06 -1.68 77.88
N GLU A 154 -16.70 -0.54 78.16
CA GLU A 154 -17.77 -0.47 79.17
C GLU A 154 -18.97 -1.34 78.79
N LEU A 155 -19.19 -1.59 77.49
CA LEU A 155 -20.23 -2.52 77.02
C LEU A 155 -19.95 -3.97 77.42
N LEU A 156 -18.68 -4.36 77.57
CA LEU A 156 -18.32 -5.72 78.00
C LEU A 156 -18.71 -6.00 79.46
N ASP A 157 -18.91 -4.94 80.25
CA ASP A 157 -19.27 -5.02 81.68
C ASP A 157 -20.80 -4.93 81.90
N SER A 158 -21.59 -4.74 80.83
CA SER A 158 -23.05 -4.65 80.92
C SER A 158 -23.71 -6.03 80.86
N ASP A 159 -24.52 -6.35 81.88
CA ASP A 159 -25.26 -7.62 81.95
C ASP A 159 -26.19 -7.84 80.75
N ALA A 160 -26.81 -6.78 80.23
CA ALA A 160 -27.69 -6.85 79.06
C ALA A 160 -26.91 -7.15 77.77
N PHE A 161 -25.71 -6.57 77.63
CA PHE A 161 -24.82 -6.83 76.50
C PHE A 161 -24.29 -8.26 76.53
N ILE A 162 -23.81 -8.72 77.69
CA ILE A 162 -23.33 -10.10 77.89
C ILE A 162 -24.41 -11.11 77.53
N ARG A 163 -25.66 -10.89 77.98
CA ARG A 163 -26.80 -11.75 77.62
C ARG A 163 -27.08 -11.75 76.12
N GLY A 164 -27.02 -10.59 75.46
CA GLY A 164 -27.19 -10.48 74.00
C GLY A 164 -26.09 -11.21 73.21
N VAL A 165 -24.84 -11.16 73.69
CA VAL A 165 -23.71 -11.92 73.13
C VAL A 165 -23.94 -13.43 73.30
N GLU A 166 -24.35 -13.89 74.49
CA GLU A 166 -24.59 -15.33 74.72
C GLU A 166 -25.77 -15.88 73.89
N LEU A 167 -26.86 -15.10 73.73
CA LEU A 167 -27.94 -15.47 72.80
C LEU A 167 -27.46 -15.55 71.35
N SER A 168 -26.59 -14.60 70.94
CA SER A 168 -25.98 -14.62 69.61
C SER A 168 -25.05 -15.82 69.40
N ARG A 169 -24.44 -16.37 70.46
CA ARG A 169 -23.60 -17.59 70.42
C ARG A 169 -24.39 -18.90 70.35
N GLY A 170 -25.71 -18.88 70.53
CA GLY A 170 -26.56 -20.08 70.49
C GLY A 170 -26.37 -20.93 69.23
N VAL A 171 -26.57 -22.25 69.36
CA VAL A 171 -26.31 -23.27 68.31
C VAL A 171 -27.08 -22.99 67.00
N GLU A 172 -28.19 -22.25 67.08
CA GLU A 172 -29.03 -21.84 65.94
C GLU A 172 -28.38 -20.76 65.05
N ASN A 173 -27.36 -20.03 65.54
CA ASN A 173 -26.71 -18.96 64.82
C ASN A 173 -25.44 -19.45 64.11
N SER A 174 -25.49 -19.58 62.78
CA SER A 174 -24.32 -19.93 61.96
C SER A 174 -23.29 -18.78 61.94
N THR A 175 -22.02 -19.10 61.66
CA THR A 175 -20.95 -18.08 61.51
C THR A 175 -21.30 -17.06 60.42
N PHE A 176 -21.91 -17.51 59.32
CA PHE A 176 -22.43 -16.66 58.26
C PHE A 176 -23.52 -15.69 58.76
N ALA A 177 -24.45 -16.17 59.57
CA ALA A 177 -25.52 -15.34 60.13
C ALA A 177 -25.01 -14.29 61.12
N LEU A 178 -23.91 -14.55 61.83
CA LEU A 178 -23.25 -13.56 62.68
C LEU A 178 -22.46 -12.53 61.86
N LEU A 179 -21.78 -12.95 60.80
CA LEU A 179 -21.11 -12.02 59.87
C LEU A 179 -22.11 -11.09 59.18
N ALA A 180 -23.26 -11.61 58.72
CA ALA A 180 -24.31 -10.79 58.14
C ALA A 180 -24.88 -9.76 59.12
N ARG A 181 -25.11 -10.17 60.39
CA ARG A 181 -25.57 -9.27 61.46
C ARG A 181 -24.52 -8.28 61.94
N SER A 182 -23.24 -8.61 61.79
CA SER A 182 -22.16 -7.68 62.15
C SER A 182 -22.16 -6.40 61.31
N THR A 183 -22.71 -6.46 60.09
CA THR A 183 -22.86 -5.33 59.16
C THR A 183 -24.28 -4.76 59.10
N ASP A 184 -25.15 -5.15 60.04
CA ASP A 184 -26.53 -4.66 60.11
C ASP A 184 -26.60 -3.19 60.56
N ALA A 185 -27.75 -2.54 60.34
CA ALA A 185 -27.95 -1.13 60.67
C ALA A 185 -27.95 -0.84 62.18
N ASP A 186 -28.28 -1.84 63.00
CA ASP A 186 -28.26 -1.73 64.46
C ASP A 186 -26.84 -1.94 65.01
N VAL A 187 -26.23 -0.84 65.46
CA VAL A 187 -24.84 -0.79 65.92
C VAL A 187 -24.60 -1.65 67.16
N VAL A 188 -25.59 -1.79 68.03
CA VAL A 188 -25.49 -2.59 69.27
C VAL A 188 -25.53 -4.08 68.92
N VAL A 189 -26.44 -4.47 68.03
CA VAL A 189 -26.51 -5.85 67.50
C VAL A 189 -25.24 -6.23 66.75
N ALA A 190 -24.67 -5.29 65.98
CA ALA A 190 -23.38 -5.48 65.33
C ALA A 190 -22.25 -5.72 66.35
N CYS A 191 -22.17 -4.93 67.43
CA CYS A 191 -21.20 -5.13 68.50
C CYS A 191 -21.37 -6.48 69.20
N MET A 192 -22.62 -6.87 69.51
CA MET A 192 -22.93 -8.18 70.13
C MET A 192 -22.54 -9.33 69.20
N SER A 193 -22.80 -9.21 67.89
CA SER A 193 -22.49 -10.23 66.89
C SER A 193 -20.98 -10.39 66.68
N LEU A 194 -20.23 -9.28 66.65
CA LEU A 194 -18.76 -9.29 66.56
C LEU A 194 -18.10 -9.85 67.83
N GLU A 195 -18.59 -9.50 69.02
CA GLU A 195 -18.10 -10.10 70.27
C GLU A 195 -18.49 -11.58 70.39
N ALA A 196 -19.67 -11.98 69.90
CA ALA A 196 -20.08 -13.37 69.82
C ALA A 196 -19.17 -14.18 68.86
N LEU A 197 -18.77 -13.57 67.73
CA LEU A 197 -17.74 -14.13 66.86
C LEU A 197 -16.41 -14.27 67.61
N ALA A 198 -15.94 -13.23 68.30
CA ALA A 198 -14.67 -13.24 69.04
C ALA A 198 -14.59 -14.36 70.11
N ARG A 199 -15.73 -14.78 70.69
CA ARG A 199 -15.81 -15.83 71.72
C ARG A 199 -16.20 -17.21 71.18
N ARG A 200 -16.29 -17.39 69.87
CA ARG A 200 -16.73 -18.65 69.26
C ARG A 200 -15.56 -19.62 69.12
N GLU A 201 -15.68 -20.80 69.75
CA GLU A 201 -14.68 -21.87 69.70
C GLU A 201 -15.04 -22.92 68.63
N GLY A 202 -14.05 -23.63 68.08
CA GLY A 202 -14.28 -24.76 67.16
C GLY A 202 -14.61 -24.39 65.71
N ILE A 203 -14.31 -23.17 65.28
CA ILE A 203 -14.31 -22.81 63.85
C ILE A 203 -13.02 -23.38 63.25
N ASP A 204 -13.13 -24.28 62.25
CA ASP A 204 -11.97 -24.78 61.50
C ASP A 204 -11.16 -23.59 60.98
N ALA A 205 -9.83 -23.72 60.96
CA ALA A 205 -8.87 -22.66 60.62
C ALA A 205 -8.91 -22.16 59.16
N ASP A 206 -10.06 -22.26 58.49
CA ASP A 206 -10.34 -21.63 57.22
C ASP A 206 -10.62 -20.13 57.44
N SER A 207 -9.77 -19.29 56.84
CA SER A 207 -9.63 -17.82 56.98
C SER A 207 -10.88 -16.97 56.73
N THR A 208 -12.05 -17.58 56.52
CA THR A 208 -13.29 -16.94 56.06
C THR A 208 -13.81 -15.82 56.97
N VAL A 209 -13.69 -15.96 58.30
CA VAL A 209 -14.14 -14.95 59.27
C VAL A 209 -13.23 -13.72 59.24
N ALA A 210 -11.92 -13.94 59.27
CA ALA A 210 -10.93 -12.87 59.21
C ALA A 210 -11.04 -12.12 57.87
N ASP A 211 -11.12 -12.83 56.75
CA ASP A 211 -11.24 -12.23 55.42
C ASP A 211 -12.53 -11.40 55.27
N SER A 212 -13.64 -11.89 55.82
CA SER A 212 -14.93 -11.17 55.81
C SER A 212 -14.89 -9.92 56.66
N ILE A 213 -14.27 -9.96 57.84
CA ILE A 213 -14.15 -8.78 58.72
C ILE A 213 -13.17 -7.77 58.11
N VAL A 214 -12.03 -8.21 57.56
CA VAL A 214 -11.08 -7.33 56.86
C VAL A 214 -11.74 -6.73 55.61
N GLY A 215 -12.56 -7.48 54.87
CA GLY A 215 -13.31 -6.98 53.71
C GLY A 215 -14.34 -5.91 54.07
N ASN A 216 -14.99 -6.03 55.23
CA ASN A 216 -15.99 -5.08 55.71
C ASN A 216 -15.45 -4.06 56.72
N ILE A 217 -14.13 -3.97 56.89
CA ILE A 217 -13.51 -3.20 57.99
C ILE A 217 -13.94 -1.73 58.00
N ASN A 218 -14.14 -1.13 56.83
CA ASN A 218 -14.57 0.27 56.68
C ASN A 218 -16.08 0.48 56.85
N ILE A 219 -16.89 -0.59 56.83
CA ILE A 219 -18.33 -0.51 57.10
C ILE A 219 -18.57 -0.27 58.59
N PHE A 220 -17.73 -0.84 59.44
CA PHE A 220 -17.80 -0.63 60.88
C PHE A 220 -17.45 0.82 61.23
N TYR A 221 -18.33 1.49 61.97
CA TYR A 221 -18.17 2.88 62.37
C TYR A 221 -18.30 3.04 63.88
N TYR A 222 -17.35 3.73 64.52
CA TYR A 222 -17.30 3.94 65.97
C TYR A 222 -17.11 2.63 66.78
N TRP A 223 -18.05 2.25 67.66
CA TRP A 223 -17.89 1.12 68.60
C TRP A 223 -17.68 -0.27 67.97
N PRO A 224 -18.39 -0.68 66.90
CA PRO A 224 -18.16 -1.95 66.22
C PRO A 224 -16.71 -2.17 65.76
N ARG A 225 -15.94 -1.12 65.47
CA ARG A 225 -14.51 -1.26 65.10
C ARG A 225 -13.70 -1.95 66.18
N PHE A 226 -13.99 -1.64 67.44
CA PHE A 226 -13.35 -2.28 68.59
C PHE A 226 -13.59 -3.79 68.62
N PHE A 227 -14.85 -4.18 68.44
CA PHE A 227 -15.28 -5.57 68.47
C PHE A 227 -14.84 -6.33 67.21
N ALA A 228 -14.77 -5.66 66.06
CA ALA A 228 -14.20 -6.19 64.83
C ALA A 228 -12.72 -6.52 64.99
N LEU A 229 -11.92 -5.60 65.57
CA LEU A 229 -10.50 -5.87 65.86
C LEU A 229 -10.33 -6.98 66.90
N ARG A 230 -11.23 -7.11 67.89
CA ARG A 230 -11.24 -8.24 68.84
C ARG A 230 -11.57 -9.57 68.18
N ALA A 231 -12.54 -9.59 67.28
CA ALA A 231 -12.89 -10.78 66.51
C ALA A 231 -11.76 -11.19 65.56
N LEU A 232 -11.07 -10.21 64.95
CA LEU A 232 -9.84 -10.46 64.18
C LEU A 232 -8.74 -11.06 65.06
N ASP A 233 -8.49 -10.51 66.26
CA ASP A 233 -7.49 -11.05 67.21
C ASP A 233 -7.80 -12.53 67.57
N ALA A 234 -9.07 -12.92 67.67
CA ALA A 234 -9.49 -14.28 68.01
C ALA A 234 -9.39 -15.30 66.85
N HIS A 235 -9.56 -14.85 65.60
CA HIS A 235 -9.65 -15.71 64.41
C HIS A 235 -8.49 -15.55 63.42
N ALA A 236 -7.42 -14.88 63.82
CA ALA A 236 -6.25 -14.65 62.99
C ALA A 236 -5.38 -15.91 62.82
N ALA A 237 -5.66 -16.73 61.80
CA ALA A 237 -4.77 -17.82 61.38
C ALA A 237 -3.77 -17.30 60.32
N GLY A 238 -2.52 -17.02 60.72
CA GLY A 238 -1.40 -16.76 59.80
C GLY A 238 -0.64 -15.44 60.02
N PRO A 239 0.59 -15.32 59.47
CA PRO A 239 1.52 -14.20 59.70
C PRO A 239 1.37 -12.99 58.75
N SER A 240 0.19 -12.75 58.14
CA SER A 240 -0.02 -11.65 57.16
C SER A 240 -1.23 -10.75 57.41
N LEU A 241 -1.95 -10.90 58.53
CA LEU A 241 -3.19 -10.16 58.78
C LEU A 241 -2.99 -8.64 58.83
N LEU A 242 -1.88 -8.17 59.42
CA LEU A 242 -1.58 -6.74 59.48
C LEU A 242 -1.46 -6.11 58.08
N ALA A 243 -0.84 -6.81 57.12
CA ALA A 243 -0.69 -6.31 55.75
C ALA A 243 -2.05 -6.15 55.06
N SER A 244 -2.88 -7.20 55.09
CA SER A 244 -4.20 -7.20 54.46
C SER A 244 -5.17 -6.21 55.14
N LEU A 245 -5.07 -6.03 56.46
CA LEU A 245 -5.85 -5.03 57.20
C LEU A 245 -5.45 -3.60 56.80
N LEU A 246 -4.15 -3.27 56.90
CA LEU A 246 -3.63 -1.92 56.62
C LEU A 246 -3.89 -1.51 55.17
N ALA A 247 -3.79 -2.45 54.23
CA ALA A 247 -4.09 -2.20 52.83
C ALA A 247 -5.56 -1.89 52.56
N ARG A 248 -6.49 -2.09 53.50
CA ARG A 248 -7.93 -1.79 53.31
C ARG A 248 -8.43 -0.56 54.06
N LEU A 249 -7.64 0.03 54.96
CA LEU A 249 -8.11 1.16 55.78
C LEU A 249 -8.30 2.42 54.95
N ASN A 250 -9.36 3.17 55.26
CA ASN A 250 -9.59 4.51 54.70
C ASN A 250 -9.22 5.62 55.71
N SER A 251 -9.38 6.87 55.28
CA SER A 251 -9.04 8.06 56.07
C SER A 251 -9.76 8.16 57.43
N SER A 252 -10.93 7.53 57.61
CA SER A 252 -11.70 7.56 58.86
C SER A 252 -11.06 6.75 60.01
N TRP A 253 -10.00 5.99 59.73
CA TRP A 253 -9.21 5.29 60.75
C TRP A 253 -8.13 6.17 61.39
N ARG A 254 -7.89 7.37 60.85
CA ARG A 254 -6.94 8.36 61.36
C ARG A 254 -7.52 9.25 62.47
N ASP A 255 -8.83 9.19 62.70
CA ASP A 255 -9.45 9.87 63.83
C ASP A 255 -8.84 9.39 65.16
N TYR A 256 -8.79 10.27 66.16
CA TYR A 256 -8.08 10.03 67.42
C TYR A 256 -8.42 8.67 68.06
N MET A 257 -9.70 8.30 68.14
CA MET A 257 -10.13 7.10 68.84
C MET A 257 -9.90 5.80 68.03
N PRO A 258 -10.33 5.69 66.75
CA PRO A 258 -9.98 4.55 65.88
C PRO A 258 -8.47 4.32 65.73
N LEU A 259 -7.68 5.38 65.63
CA LEU A 259 -6.22 5.28 65.49
C LEU A 259 -5.59 4.63 66.74
N GLN A 260 -6.06 4.99 67.94
CA GLN A 260 -5.58 4.37 69.18
C GLN A 260 -5.96 2.89 69.26
N MET A 261 -7.18 2.52 68.85
CA MET A 261 -7.59 1.11 68.77
C MET A 261 -6.71 0.30 67.82
N LEU A 262 -6.40 0.88 66.66
CA LEU A 262 -5.56 0.27 65.65
C LEU A 262 -4.10 0.14 66.12
N ARG A 263 -3.56 1.14 66.83
CA ARG A 263 -2.23 1.05 67.47
C ARG A 263 -2.17 -0.07 68.49
N ASP A 264 -3.17 -0.15 69.37
CA ASP A 264 -3.28 -1.20 70.39
C ASP A 264 -3.37 -2.60 69.76
N PHE A 265 -4.14 -2.74 68.67
CA PHE A 265 -4.25 -3.98 67.90
C PHE A 265 -2.93 -4.35 67.21
N ALA A 266 -2.31 -3.41 66.50
CA ALA A 266 -1.03 -3.63 65.83
C ALA A 266 0.07 -4.05 66.80
N ALA A 267 0.15 -3.42 67.99
CA ALA A 267 1.08 -3.79 69.04
C ALA A 267 0.86 -5.23 69.55
N ARG A 268 -0.40 -5.63 69.79
CA ARG A 268 -0.73 -7.01 70.21
C ARG A 268 -0.39 -8.04 69.15
N ARG A 269 -0.72 -7.78 67.88
CA ARG A 269 -0.41 -8.69 66.76
C ARG A 269 1.10 -8.84 66.53
N THR A 270 1.83 -7.73 66.62
CA THR A 270 3.30 -7.74 66.52
C THR A 270 3.92 -8.54 67.66
N ALA A 271 3.42 -8.38 68.89
CA ALA A 271 3.85 -9.18 70.05
C ALA A 271 3.49 -10.67 69.93
N ALA A 272 2.39 -11.00 69.23
CA ALA A 272 1.96 -12.36 68.92
C ALA A 272 2.70 -13.00 67.73
N GLY A 273 3.64 -12.30 67.09
CA GLY A 273 4.50 -12.82 66.02
C GLY A 273 4.08 -12.48 64.59
N ASP A 274 3.06 -11.64 64.39
CA ASP A 274 2.66 -11.10 63.08
C ASP A 274 3.70 -10.06 62.61
N ARG A 275 4.50 -10.39 61.59
CA ARG A 275 5.58 -9.54 61.10
C ARG A 275 5.18 -8.88 59.79
N LEU A 276 4.88 -7.59 59.84
CA LEU A 276 4.65 -6.77 58.65
C LEU A 276 5.96 -6.51 57.91
N THR A 277 6.11 -7.07 56.71
CA THR A 277 7.20 -6.73 55.78
C THR A 277 6.74 -5.77 54.69
N PRO A 278 7.63 -4.94 54.12
CA PRO A 278 7.29 -4.10 52.98
C PRO A 278 6.71 -4.88 51.80
N GLU A 279 7.26 -6.06 51.48
CA GLU A 279 6.84 -6.89 50.35
C GLU A 279 5.40 -7.40 50.51
N GLN A 280 5.00 -7.78 51.72
CA GLN A 280 3.62 -8.22 51.98
C GLN A 280 2.62 -7.08 51.82
N LEU A 281 2.92 -5.89 52.34
CA LEU A 281 2.03 -4.75 52.22
C LEU A 281 1.93 -4.26 50.76
N ILE A 282 3.06 -4.18 50.07
CA ILE A 282 3.09 -3.81 48.64
C ILE A 282 2.28 -4.83 47.82
N GLY A 283 2.44 -6.13 48.07
CA GLY A 283 1.66 -7.17 47.38
C GLY A 283 0.14 -7.06 47.60
N GLU A 284 -0.28 -6.68 48.81
CA GLU A 284 -1.70 -6.45 49.14
C GLU A 284 -2.26 -5.15 48.53
N VAL A 285 -1.44 -4.12 48.41
CA VAL A 285 -1.80 -2.86 47.74
C VAL A 285 -1.89 -3.06 46.22
N GLU A 286 -0.98 -3.86 45.65
CA GLU A 286 -0.97 -4.24 44.23
C GLU A 286 -2.18 -5.11 43.88
N SER A 287 -2.51 -6.11 44.70
CA SER A 287 -3.66 -7.00 44.46
C SER A 287 -5.00 -6.24 44.40
N GLN A 288 -5.09 -5.14 45.13
CA GLN A 288 -6.26 -4.28 45.16
C GLN A 288 -6.27 -3.17 44.08
N SER A 289 -5.24 -3.10 43.24
CA SER A 289 -5.15 -2.14 42.12
C SER A 289 -5.26 -0.66 42.55
N PHE A 290 -4.67 -0.30 43.70
CA PHE A 290 -4.75 1.06 44.24
C PHE A 290 -4.13 2.12 43.32
N SER A 291 -4.72 3.32 43.32
CA SER A 291 -4.14 4.54 42.74
C SER A 291 -3.02 5.08 43.63
N SER A 292 -2.09 5.87 43.08
CA SER A 292 -0.98 6.42 43.86
C SER A 292 -1.43 7.30 45.03
N GLU A 293 -2.58 7.96 44.90
CA GLU A 293 -3.20 8.73 45.97
C GLU A 293 -3.67 7.80 47.11
N GLN A 294 -4.31 6.67 46.78
CA GLN A 294 -4.71 5.67 47.78
C GLN A 294 -3.51 5.04 48.50
N VAL A 295 -2.41 4.77 47.79
CA VAL A 295 -1.16 4.30 48.41
C VAL A 295 -0.57 5.35 49.34
N THR A 296 -0.65 6.62 48.96
CA THR A 296 -0.20 7.75 49.80
C THR A 296 -1.04 7.85 51.08
N GLU A 297 -2.35 7.64 51.00
CA GLU A 297 -3.24 7.57 52.17
C GLU A 297 -2.90 6.42 53.13
N VAL A 298 -2.55 5.25 52.59
CA VAL A 298 -2.00 4.14 53.40
C VAL A 298 -0.69 4.57 54.06
N GLY A 299 0.20 5.24 53.32
CA GLY A 299 1.44 5.81 53.84
C GLY A 299 1.24 6.81 54.98
N TYR A 300 0.26 7.70 54.89
CA TYR A 300 -0.10 8.61 56.00
C TYR A 300 -0.58 7.86 57.23
N THR A 301 -1.42 6.83 57.03
CA THR A 301 -1.91 5.98 58.13
C THR A 301 -0.76 5.26 58.83
N LEU A 302 0.21 4.71 58.08
CA LEU A 302 1.42 4.10 58.63
C LEU A 302 2.25 5.10 59.44
N LYS A 303 2.42 6.31 58.91
CA LYS A 303 3.16 7.39 59.58
C LYS A 303 2.52 7.79 60.91
N GLU A 304 1.19 7.86 60.95
CA GLU A 304 0.43 8.16 62.17
C GLU A 304 0.43 7.00 63.16
N LEU A 305 0.45 5.73 62.71
CA LEU A 305 0.59 4.59 63.60
C LEU A 305 1.94 4.59 64.35
N GLY A 306 3.01 5.11 63.72
CA GLY A 306 4.29 5.37 64.38
C GLY A 306 4.94 4.10 64.94
N GLY A 307 5.53 4.18 66.13
CA GLY A 307 6.34 3.10 66.74
C GLY A 307 5.63 1.76 67.03
N ALA A 308 4.37 1.61 66.64
CA ALA A 308 3.66 0.32 66.64
C ALA A 308 4.01 -0.57 65.44
N LEU A 309 4.63 -0.02 64.39
CA LEU A 309 5.04 -0.74 63.17
C LEU A 309 6.51 -0.43 62.81
N PRO A 310 7.19 -1.30 62.03
CA PRO A 310 8.55 -1.01 61.55
C PRO A 310 8.57 0.21 60.61
N ALA A 311 9.47 1.18 60.86
CA ALA A 311 9.59 2.40 60.06
C ALA A 311 9.93 2.12 58.57
N GLU A 312 10.68 1.04 58.33
CA GLU A 312 11.09 0.58 57.00
C GLU A 312 9.91 0.34 56.05
N VAL A 313 8.75 -0.09 56.57
CA VAL A 313 7.56 -0.38 55.75
C VAL A 313 7.00 0.89 55.11
N GLY A 314 6.91 1.99 55.85
CA GLY A 314 6.42 3.27 55.33
C GLY A 314 7.38 3.89 54.33
N GLU A 315 8.69 3.78 54.59
CA GLU A 315 9.73 4.30 53.69
C GLU A 315 9.79 3.53 52.36
N GLU A 316 9.75 2.20 52.41
CA GLU A 316 9.73 1.36 51.20
C GLU A 316 8.42 1.51 50.41
N LEU A 317 7.25 1.62 51.08
CA LEU A 317 5.97 1.86 50.40
C LEU A 317 5.96 3.21 49.68
N ALA A 318 6.46 4.27 50.33
CA ALA A 318 6.57 5.59 49.72
C ALA A 318 7.56 5.60 48.54
N ARG A 319 8.69 4.86 48.66
CA ARG A 319 9.65 4.69 47.58
C ARG A 319 9.03 3.96 46.39
N TRP A 320 8.37 2.83 46.63
CA TRP A 320 7.68 2.04 45.61
C TRP A 320 6.58 2.87 44.91
N ASN A 321 5.79 3.64 45.66
CA ASN A 321 4.77 4.51 45.09
C ASN A 321 5.38 5.64 44.23
N GLY A 322 6.46 6.26 44.69
CA GLY A 322 7.18 7.30 43.94
C GLY A 322 7.89 6.79 42.69
N GLU A 323 8.31 5.53 42.67
CA GLU A 323 8.79 4.82 41.47
C GLU A 323 7.65 4.56 40.49
N ARG A 324 6.49 4.12 40.98
CA ARG A 324 5.28 3.88 40.18
C ARG A 324 4.74 5.17 39.55
N GLU A 325 4.65 6.26 40.32
CA GLU A 325 4.26 7.59 39.82
C GLU A 325 5.23 8.10 38.75
N ALA A 326 6.53 7.89 38.94
CA ALA A 326 7.52 8.25 37.94
C ALA A 326 7.32 7.45 36.65
N VAL A 327 7.08 6.14 36.75
CA VAL A 327 6.80 5.28 35.60
C VAL A 327 5.54 5.75 34.86
N GLU A 328 4.44 6.01 35.56
CA GLU A 328 3.19 6.51 34.95
C GLU A 328 3.39 7.88 34.30
N PHE A 329 4.13 8.79 34.95
CA PHE A 329 4.50 10.07 34.35
C PHE A 329 5.32 9.88 33.08
N LEU A 330 6.36 9.04 33.11
CA LEU A 330 7.26 8.81 31.98
C LEU A 330 6.53 8.17 30.79
N LYS A 331 5.53 7.30 31.02
CA LYS A 331 4.66 6.77 29.95
C LYS A 331 3.92 7.85 29.15
N THR A 332 3.72 9.04 29.72
CA THR A 332 3.11 10.17 28.98
C THR A 332 4.06 10.81 27.97
N PHE A 333 5.37 10.61 28.12
CA PHE A 333 6.41 11.19 27.26
C PHE A 333 7.14 10.17 26.39
N GLY A 334 6.98 8.87 26.62
CA GLY A 334 7.71 7.84 25.89
C GLY A 334 7.39 6.43 26.35
N ARG A 335 8.23 5.47 25.95
CA ARG A 335 8.03 4.05 26.27
C ARG A 335 8.83 3.68 27.51
N VAL A 336 8.16 3.18 28.54
CA VAL A 336 8.83 2.49 29.65
C VAL A 336 8.89 1.00 29.33
N TRP A 337 10.06 0.39 29.47
CA TRP A 337 10.24 -1.03 29.18
C TRP A 337 9.71 -1.88 30.34
N GLU A 338 8.42 -2.25 30.30
CA GLU A 338 7.72 -3.00 31.36
C GLU A 338 8.09 -4.49 31.46
N SER A 339 7.84 -5.07 32.64
CA SER A 339 7.90 -6.51 32.90
C SER A 339 6.51 -7.13 32.69
N GLY A 340 6.32 -7.92 31.62
CA GLY A 340 5.18 -8.85 31.51
C GLY A 340 4.04 -8.54 30.52
N GLY A 341 4.11 -7.49 29.71
CA GLY A 341 3.05 -7.16 28.74
C GLY A 341 3.22 -7.84 27.36
N ARG A 342 2.58 -9.02 27.17
CA ARG A 342 2.54 -9.85 25.94
C ARG A 342 3.92 -10.30 25.42
N LYS A 343 3.97 -11.54 24.94
CA LYS A 343 5.04 -12.05 24.07
C LYS A 343 5.15 -11.16 22.82
N GLU A 344 5.80 -10.01 22.88
CA GLU A 344 6.76 -9.72 21.80
C GLU A 344 7.75 -10.88 21.91
N PRO A 345 7.91 -11.75 20.89
CA PRO A 345 8.92 -12.78 20.94
C PRO A 345 10.21 -12.08 21.32
N ALA A 346 10.75 -12.47 22.47
CA ALA A 346 11.93 -11.85 23.01
C ALA A 346 12.97 -11.86 21.89
N ASN A 347 13.30 -10.67 21.38
CA ASN A 347 14.62 -10.41 20.82
C ASN A 347 15.59 -10.52 22.00
N GLU A 348 15.71 -11.72 22.56
CA GLU A 348 16.79 -12.11 23.45
C GLU A 348 18.05 -11.84 22.65
N VAL A 349 18.82 -10.91 23.17
CA VAL A 349 19.96 -10.36 22.49
C VAL A 349 20.98 -11.49 22.42
N PHE A 350 21.12 -12.09 21.24
CA PHE A 350 22.16 -13.07 20.96
C PHE A 350 23.52 -12.37 21.10
N LEU A 351 24.04 -12.34 22.32
CA LEU A 351 25.31 -11.70 22.62
C LEU A 351 26.43 -12.68 22.28
N LEU A 352 27.21 -12.31 21.27
CA LEU A 352 28.56 -12.83 21.10
C LEU A 352 29.45 -12.25 22.22
N ASP A 353 30.53 -12.94 22.57
CA ASP A 353 31.46 -12.51 23.62
C ASP A 353 31.95 -11.04 23.45
N PRO A 354 32.27 -10.55 22.23
CA PRO A 354 32.65 -9.15 22.03
C PRO A 354 31.53 -8.16 22.38
N VAL A 355 30.27 -8.52 22.10
CA VAL A 355 29.10 -7.68 22.40
C VAL A 355 28.81 -7.72 23.90
N ALA A 356 28.92 -8.89 24.53
CA ALA A 356 28.76 -9.05 25.97
C ALA A 356 29.76 -8.21 26.78
N ALA A 357 31.01 -8.13 26.32
CA ALA A 357 32.03 -7.27 26.92
C ALA A 357 31.66 -5.78 26.84
N ARG A 358 31.09 -5.33 25.70
CA ARG A 358 30.62 -3.94 25.55
C ARG A 358 29.40 -3.64 26.40
N VAL A 359 28.47 -4.58 26.54
CA VAL A 359 27.34 -4.44 27.46
C VAL A 359 27.84 -4.28 28.91
N ALA A 360 28.85 -5.05 29.31
CA ALA A 360 29.46 -4.90 30.64
C ALA A 360 30.15 -3.52 30.82
N GLU A 361 30.78 -2.98 29.77
CA GLU A 361 31.34 -1.62 29.78
C GLU A 361 30.24 -0.55 29.97
N LEU A 362 29.11 -0.68 29.27
CA LEU A 362 27.97 0.22 29.41
C LEU A 362 27.36 0.15 30.82
N GLU A 363 27.20 -1.06 31.34
CA GLU A 363 26.69 -1.30 32.69
C GLU A 363 27.58 -0.64 33.76
N ALA A 364 28.90 -0.80 33.65
CA ALA A 364 29.86 -0.17 34.54
C ALA A 364 29.83 1.37 34.46
N ALA A 365 29.59 1.94 33.28
CA ALA A 365 29.48 3.39 33.10
C ALA A 365 28.20 3.97 33.73
N VAL A 366 27.06 3.28 33.54
CA VAL A 366 25.76 3.69 34.09
C VAL A 366 25.72 3.60 35.62
N LYS A 367 26.33 2.56 36.20
CA LYS A 367 26.37 2.30 37.65
C LYS A 367 27.43 3.12 38.41
N ARG A 368 28.31 3.85 37.72
CA ARG A 368 29.37 4.66 38.35
C ARG A 368 28.78 5.79 39.20
N GLU A 369 29.51 6.20 40.24
CA GLU A 369 29.27 7.44 40.99
C GLU A 369 30.48 8.39 40.88
N PRO A 370 30.31 9.65 40.43
CA PRO A 370 29.09 10.21 39.84
C PRO A 370 28.70 9.50 38.53
N ALA A 371 27.40 9.48 38.24
CA ALA A 371 26.85 8.79 37.09
C ALA A 371 27.38 9.39 35.79
N ARG A 372 27.76 8.53 34.83
CA ARG A 372 28.29 8.97 33.55
C ARG A 372 27.36 8.56 32.42
N SER A 373 26.77 9.56 31.77
CA SER A 373 25.98 9.31 30.57
C SER A 373 26.87 8.83 29.41
N VAL A 374 26.31 8.02 28.51
CA VAL A 374 27.08 7.35 27.44
C VAL A 374 26.50 7.68 26.07
N LEU A 375 27.37 7.88 25.08
CA LEU A 375 27.04 7.92 23.68
C LEU A 375 27.44 6.61 23.02
N LEU A 376 26.45 5.88 22.52
CA LEU A 376 26.65 4.64 21.77
C LEU A 376 26.76 4.98 20.28
N VAL A 377 27.98 4.98 19.77
CA VAL A 377 28.31 5.47 18.42
C VAL A 377 28.59 4.30 17.49
N GLY A 378 27.89 4.21 16.38
CA GLY A 378 28.13 3.18 15.37
C GLY A 378 27.21 3.31 14.17
N GLU A 379 27.51 2.60 13.09
CA GLU A 379 26.66 2.59 11.90
C GLU A 379 25.27 2.02 12.18
N SER A 380 24.28 2.36 11.36
CA SER A 380 22.94 1.79 11.48
C SER A 380 23.01 0.27 11.28
N GLY A 381 22.33 -0.53 12.11
CA GLY A 381 22.32 -1.99 11.98
C GLY A 381 23.41 -2.75 12.75
N THR A 382 24.40 -2.10 13.36
CA THR A 382 25.48 -2.78 14.12
C THR A 382 25.03 -3.44 15.44
N GLY A 383 23.73 -3.35 15.80
CA GLY A 383 23.20 -3.98 17.01
C GLY A 383 23.16 -3.07 18.26
N LYS A 384 23.27 -1.75 18.11
CA LYS A 384 23.20 -0.78 19.22
C LYS A 384 21.97 -0.96 20.13
N THR A 385 20.78 -0.98 19.55
CA THR A 385 19.53 -1.20 20.29
C THR A 385 19.49 -2.59 20.95
N ALA A 386 20.09 -3.60 20.32
CA ALA A 386 20.20 -4.93 20.90
C ALA A 386 21.11 -4.90 22.14
N MET A 387 22.26 -4.22 22.10
CA MET A 387 23.10 -4.01 23.29
C MET A 387 22.36 -3.30 24.42
N LEU A 388 21.52 -2.31 24.11
CA LEU A 388 20.70 -1.61 25.10
C LEU A 388 19.64 -2.50 25.72
N ARG A 389 19.00 -3.37 24.93
CA ARG A 389 18.07 -4.39 25.44
C ARG A 389 18.74 -5.36 26.40
N ALA A 390 19.95 -5.82 26.07
CA ALA A 390 20.74 -6.68 26.94
C ALA A 390 21.15 -5.96 28.24
N LEU A 391 21.54 -4.70 28.12
CA LEU A 391 21.85 -3.87 29.28
C LEU A 391 20.62 -3.71 30.17
N ALA A 392 19.45 -3.42 29.60
CA ALA A 392 18.22 -3.29 30.36
C ALA A 392 17.85 -4.58 31.09
N GLU A 393 18.02 -5.75 30.47
CA GLU A 393 17.81 -7.04 31.14
C GLU A 393 18.70 -7.21 32.37
N ARG A 394 19.97 -6.81 32.29
CA ARG A 394 20.88 -6.84 33.46
C ARG A 394 20.50 -5.83 34.53
N LEU A 395 20.11 -4.62 34.13
CA LEU A 395 19.70 -3.56 35.04
C LEU A 395 18.36 -3.86 35.74
N ARG A 396 17.44 -4.59 35.08
CA ARG A 396 16.17 -5.04 35.67
C ARG A 396 16.37 -5.86 36.94
N GLY A 397 17.41 -6.71 36.98
CA GLY A 397 17.73 -7.51 38.18
C GLY A 397 18.00 -6.68 39.43
N GLU A 398 18.27 -5.38 39.26
CA GLU A 398 18.56 -4.43 40.34
C GLU A 398 17.49 -3.34 40.48
N ARG A 399 16.26 -3.59 39.98
CA ARG A 399 15.10 -2.67 40.02
C ARG A 399 15.32 -1.35 39.29
N TRP A 400 16.09 -1.34 38.20
CA TRP A 400 16.18 -0.15 37.35
C TRP A 400 14.98 -0.05 36.40
N VAL A 401 14.53 1.18 36.19
CA VAL A 401 13.52 1.52 35.17
C VAL A 401 14.24 2.01 33.91
N VAL A 402 13.92 1.44 32.76
CA VAL A 402 14.43 1.91 31.47
C VAL A 402 13.34 2.67 30.74
N PHE A 403 13.61 3.96 30.49
CA PHE A 403 12.71 4.89 29.82
C PHE A 403 13.29 5.28 28.47
N GLU A 404 12.56 5.02 27.40
CA GLU A 404 12.94 5.35 26.03
C GLU A 404 12.10 6.54 25.52
N ALA A 405 12.77 7.65 25.23
CA ALA A 405 12.16 8.81 24.59
C ALA A 405 13.22 9.61 23.81
N GLY A 406 12.95 9.88 22.54
CA GLY A 406 13.78 10.68 21.65
C GLY A 406 13.38 12.15 21.65
N ALA A 407 13.88 12.89 20.67
CA ALA A 407 13.54 14.30 20.50
C ALA A 407 12.05 14.53 20.19
N ALA A 408 11.48 13.70 19.31
CA ALA A 408 10.10 13.84 18.85
C ALA A 408 9.09 13.66 19.98
N GLU A 409 9.29 12.67 20.86
CA GLU A 409 8.37 12.39 21.95
C GLU A 409 8.43 13.47 23.05
N VAL A 410 9.63 14.04 23.29
CA VAL A 410 9.79 15.17 24.20
C VAL A 410 9.08 16.43 23.68
N LEU A 411 9.11 16.66 22.36
CA LEU A 411 8.45 17.77 21.67
C LEU A 411 6.94 17.59 21.47
N ALA A 412 6.44 16.35 21.50
CA ALA A 412 5.05 16.03 21.19
C ALA A 412 4.05 16.81 22.06
N GLY A 413 3.06 17.45 21.42
CA GLY A 413 2.00 18.20 22.10
C GLY A 413 2.35 19.63 22.50
N GLN A 414 3.48 20.18 22.03
CA GLN A 414 3.82 21.58 22.28
C GLN A 414 2.96 22.53 21.44
N GLN A 415 2.31 23.51 22.10
CA GLN A 415 1.52 24.56 21.42
C GLN A 415 2.12 25.96 21.60
N TYR A 416 2.94 26.18 22.65
CA TYR A 416 3.47 27.51 22.99
C TYR A 416 4.98 27.50 23.24
N ILE A 417 5.62 28.66 23.00
CA ILE A 417 7.04 28.93 23.27
C ILE A 417 7.26 28.89 24.80
N GLY A 418 8.27 28.14 25.27
CA GLY A 418 8.61 27.97 26.69
C GLY A 418 8.14 26.65 27.34
N GLN A 419 7.11 26.00 26.78
CA GLN A 419 6.63 24.70 27.27
C GLN A 419 7.68 23.58 27.17
N LEU A 420 8.58 23.64 26.17
CA LEU A 420 9.67 22.68 26.02
C LEU A 420 10.62 22.65 27.22
N GLU A 421 11.01 23.82 27.73
CA GLU A 421 11.92 23.91 28.87
C GLU A 421 11.29 23.31 30.12
N GLU A 422 10.01 23.60 30.36
CA GLU A 422 9.27 23.05 31.49
C GLU A 422 9.11 21.53 31.39
N ARG A 423 8.84 21.00 30.20
CA ARG A 423 8.76 19.56 29.94
C ARG A 423 10.09 18.87 30.21
N VAL A 424 11.19 19.35 29.63
CA VAL A 424 12.53 18.78 29.87
C VAL A 424 12.88 18.84 31.35
N ARG A 425 12.61 19.97 32.02
CA ARG A 425 12.85 20.14 33.46
C ARG A 425 11.99 19.19 34.30
N SER A 426 10.76 18.94 33.91
CA SER A 426 9.85 18.00 34.58
C SER A 426 10.35 16.55 34.47
N ILE A 427 10.78 16.13 33.27
CA ILE A 427 11.41 14.82 33.05
C ILE A 427 12.67 14.67 33.90
N VAL A 428 13.58 15.65 33.86
CA VAL A 428 14.81 15.65 34.67
C VAL A 428 14.49 15.56 36.15
N ARG A 429 13.48 16.28 36.65
CA ARG A 429 13.06 16.21 38.06
C ARG A 429 12.50 14.84 38.44
N GLN A 430 11.72 14.22 37.57
CA GLN A 430 11.12 12.91 37.84
C GLN A 430 12.11 11.76 37.79
N ILE A 431 13.19 11.92 37.02
CA ILE A 431 14.28 10.95 36.88
C ILE A 431 15.40 11.17 37.90
N GLY A 432 15.61 12.42 38.35
CA GLY A 432 16.69 12.82 39.24
C GLY A 432 16.76 11.95 40.50
N ASP A 433 17.98 11.49 40.83
CA ASP A 433 18.32 10.62 41.98
C ASP A 433 17.65 9.24 42.03
N LYS A 434 16.82 8.87 41.05
CA LYS A 434 16.19 7.54 40.94
C LYS A 434 17.02 6.59 40.08
N ARG A 435 16.76 5.27 40.19
CA ARG A 435 17.35 4.22 39.33
C ARG A 435 16.67 4.17 37.96
N VAL A 436 16.61 5.31 37.27
CA VAL A 436 16.02 5.42 35.95
C VAL A 436 17.13 5.68 34.93
N LEU A 437 17.18 4.84 33.88
CA LEU A 437 18.03 5.01 32.72
C LEU A 437 17.20 5.58 31.57
N TRP A 438 17.56 6.77 31.10
CA TRP A 438 16.93 7.36 29.92
C TRP A 438 17.70 6.97 28.65
N VAL A 439 17.07 6.14 27.83
CA VAL A 439 17.53 5.81 26.48
C VAL A 439 16.97 6.84 25.51
N VAL A 440 17.87 7.55 24.82
CA VAL A 440 17.50 8.53 23.80
C VAL A 440 17.89 7.96 22.43
N PRO A 441 16.93 7.41 21.66
CA PRO A 441 17.20 7.01 20.28
C PRO A 441 17.53 8.25 19.45
N ASN A 442 18.39 8.08 18.44
CA ASN A 442 18.84 9.16 17.55
C ASN A 442 19.25 10.44 18.31
N PHE A 443 20.06 10.30 19.36
CA PHE A 443 20.41 11.39 20.28
C PHE A 443 20.91 12.68 19.60
N HIS A 444 21.57 12.57 18.44
CA HIS A 444 22.00 13.71 17.63
C HIS A 444 20.86 14.63 17.18
N GLU A 445 19.62 14.14 17.06
CA GLU A 445 18.43 14.95 16.73
C GLU A 445 18.11 15.97 17.83
N THR A 446 18.42 15.66 19.09
CA THR A 446 18.23 16.58 20.23
C THR A 446 19.00 17.89 20.10
N LEU A 447 20.05 17.91 19.26
CA LEU A 447 20.81 19.12 18.95
C LEU A 447 19.99 20.16 18.18
N TRP A 448 19.02 19.71 17.38
CA TRP A 448 18.21 20.57 16.51
C TRP A 448 16.80 20.74 17.07
N ALA A 449 16.30 19.73 17.78
CA ALA A 449 14.99 19.71 18.42
C ALA A 449 14.73 20.94 19.30
N GLY A 450 13.58 21.60 19.06
CA GLY A 450 13.13 22.77 19.82
C GLY A 450 13.66 24.13 19.34
N ARG A 451 14.63 24.13 18.40
CA ARG A 451 15.12 25.37 17.81
C ARG A 451 14.07 25.97 16.89
N HIS A 452 13.96 27.29 16.91
CA HIS A 452 13.17 28.06 15.99
C HIS A 452 13.72 29.48 15.92
N LYS A 453 13.22 30.29 14.98
CA LYS A 453 13.71 31.66 14.71
C LYS A 453 13.85 32.56 15.95
N TYR A 454 13.05 32.32 17.01
CA TYR A 454 13.01 33.14 18.23
C TYR A 454 13.71 32.51 19.45
N SER A 455 14.02 31.20 19.42
CA SER A 455 14.82 30.55 20.47
C SER A 455 15.84 29.59 19.86
N PRO A 456 17.15 29.86 20.00
CA PRO A 456 18.21 28.97 19.51
C PRO A 456 18.47 27.79 20.45
N VAL A 457 17.79 27.72 21.60
CA VAL A 457 18.01 26.70 22.62
C VAL A 457 17.39 25.38 22.17
N SER A 458 18.21 24.32 22.14
CA SER A 458 17.76 22.97 21.78
C SER A 458 17.48 22.10 23.02
N VAL A 459 16.80 20.97 22.83
CA VAL A 459 16.61 19.94 23.88
C VAL A 459 17.95 19.52 24.48
N LEU A 460 18.98 19.32 23.64
CA LEU A 460 20.31 18.98 24.11
C LEU A 460 20.90 20.06 25.03
N ASP A 461 20.73 21.34 24.68
CA ASP A 461 21.25 22.46 25.47
C ASP A 461 20.57 22.53 26.85
N LEU A 462 19.32 22.08 26.97
CA LEU A 462 18.57 21.99 28.23
C LEU A 462 18.97 20.76 29.08
N LEU A 463 19.33 19.65 28.43
CA LEU A 463 19.75 18.41 29.10
C LEU A 463 21.21 18.44 29.56
N LEU A 464 22.06 19.16 28.83
CA LEU A 464 23.51 19.16 29.06
C LEU A 464 23.92 19.48 30.51
N PRO A 465 23.32 20.48 31.20
CA PRO A 465 23.66 20.76 32.60
C PRO A 465 23.41 19.58 33.53
N SER A 466 22.31 18.84 33.33
CA SER A 466 21.94 17.68 34.14
C SER A 466 22.79 16.44 33.81
N ILE A 467 23.27 16.35 32.57
CA ILE A 467 24.24 15.32 32.15
C ILE A 467 25.61 15.61 32.78
N GLU A 468 26.05 16.87 32.80
CA GLU A 468 27.32 17.31 33.39
C GLU A 468 27.36 17.12 34.90
N SER A 469 26.26 17.38 35.61
CA SER A 469 26.14 17.17 37.05
C SER A 469 25.99 15.69 37.45
N GLY A 470 25.69 14.81 36.49
CA GLY A 470 25.38 13.40 36.74
C GLY A 470 24.04 13.16 37.43
N THR A 471 23.14 14.16 37.46
CA THR A 471 21.79 14.02 38.05
C THR A 471 20.89 13.14 37.20
N VAL A 472 21.16 13.01 35.90
CA VAL A 472 20.45 12.11 34.99
C VAL A 472 21.42 11.14 34.31
N ARG A 473 20.93 9.91 34.08
CA ARG A 473 21.65 8.84 33.38
C ARG A 473 21.06 8.68 31.99
N VAL A 474 21.80 9.12 30.98
CA VAL A 474 21.37 9.07 29.59
C VAL A 474 22.26 8.11 28.80
N ILE A 475 21.66 7.23 27.99
CA ILE A 475 22.37 6.61 26.86
C ILE A 475 21.78 7.10 25.56
N GLY A 476 22.59 7.77 24.76
CA GLY A 476 22.21 8.26 23.44
C GLY A 476 22.73 7.37 22.32
N GLU A 477 21.85 6.90 21.44
CA GLU A 477 22.26 6.21 20.21
C GLU A 477 22.63 7.25 19.13
N VAL A 478 23.83 7.13 18.54
CA VAL A 478 24.32 8.08 17.53
C VAL A 478 24.95 7.34 16.34
N PRO A 479 24.52 7.64 15.10
CA PRO A 479 25.22 7.21 13.89
C PRO A 479 26.67 7.74 13.81
N SER A 480 27.61 6.96 13.25
CA SER A 480 29.02 7.36 13.16
C SER A 480 29.25 8.71 12.48
N ASN A 481 28.53 8.97 11.38
CA ASN A 481 28.58 10.22 10.62
C ASN A 481 27.99 11.41 11.40
N ALA A 482 26.86 11.22 12.08
CA ALA A 482 26.23 12.24 12.90
C ALA A 482 27.06 12.61 14.14
N TYR A 483 27.83 11.67 14.70
CA TYR A 483 28.67 11.90 15.87
C TYR A 483 29.75 12.97 15.64
N GLU A 484 30.42 12.95 14.49
CA GLU A 484 31.48 13.92 14.20
C GLU A 484 30.92 15.35 14.19
N GLN A 485 29.76 15.53 13.57
CA GLN A 485 29.07 16.82 13.54
C GLN A 485 28.56 17.24 14.92
N LEU A 486 27.93 16.32 15.65
CA LEU A 486 27.42 16.56 17.00
C LEU A 486 28.53 17.11 17.90
N VAL A 487 29.70 16.49 17.88
CA VAL A 487 30.83 16.89 18.71
C VAL A 487 31.52 18.15 18.19
N ARG A 488 31.53 18.38 16.88
CA ARG A 488 32.02 19.64 16.29
C ARG A 488 31.19 20.84 16.77
N LEU A 489 29.86 20.68 16.80
CA LEU A 489 28.93 21.75 17.19
C LEU A 489 28.76 21.90 18.71
N ARG A 490 28.98 20.82 19.47
CA ARG A 490 28.96 20.80 20.94
C ARG A 490 30.16 20.07 21.52
N PRO A 491 31.35 20.71 21.57
CA PRO A 491 32.58 20.08 22.04
C PRO A 491 32.52 19.55 23.49
N LYS A 492 31.69 20.16 24.35
CA LYS A 492 31.49 19.76 25.75
C LYS A 492 31.01 18.32 25.91
N LEU A 493 30.37 17.73 24.90
CA LEU A 493 29.94 16.32 24.95
C LEU A 493 31.11 15.36 25.10
N ARG A 494 32.32 15.70 24.62
CA ARG A 494 33.52 14.85 24.78
C ARG A 494 33.89 14.64 26.26
N THR A 495 33.60 15.62 27.10
CA THR A 495 33.92 15.58 28.53
C THR A 495 32.72 15.13 29.36
N ALA A 496 31.51 15.59 29.00
CA ALA A 496 30.28 15.29 29.74
C ALA A 496 29.81 13.84 29.59
N MET A 497 30.04 13.20 28.43
CA MET A 497 29.58 11.83 28.16
C MET A 497 30.75 10.91 27.78
N GLN A 498 30.67 9.64 28.17
CA GLN A 498 31.58 8.60 27.70
C GLN A 498 31.16 8.15 26.29
N THR A 499 32.10 8.02 25.36
CA THR A 499 31.80 7.50 24.01
C THR A 499 32.13 6.01 23.96
N CYS A 500 31.14 5.17 23.66
CA CYS A 500 31.30 3.74 23.36
C CYS A 500 31.11 3.53 21.85
N ARG A 501 32.16 3.10 21.15
CA ARG A 501 32.10 2.86 19.70
C ARG A 501 31.78 1.39 19.41
N VAL A 502 30.81 1.17 18.53
CA VAL A 502 30.37 -0.14 18.06
C VAL A 502 30.71 -0.27 16.58
N ALA A 503 31.68 -1.12 16.27
CA ALA A 503 32.03 -1.47 14.89
C ALA A 503 31.03 -2.51 14.34
N PRO A 504 30.85 -2.57 13.02
CA PRO A 504 30.16 -3.70 12.37
C PRO A 504 30.82 -5.02 12.74
N LEU A 505 30.03 -6.08 12.88
CA LEU A 505 30.55 -7.43 13.11
C LEU A 505 31.27 -7.95 11.87
N SER A 506 32.28 -8.80 12.07
CA SER A 506 32.90 -9.54 10.97
C SER A 506 31.91 -10.53 10.35
N ASP A 507 32.22 -11.01 9.14
CA ASP A 507 31.38 -11.98 8.43
C ASP A 507 31.16 -13.24 9.27
N GLU A 508 32.21 -13.76 9.93
CA GLU A 508 32.09 -14.98 10.73
C GLU A 508 31.31 -14.78 12.04
N GLU A 509 31.47 -13.61 12.68
CA GLU A 509 30.63 -13.25 13.84
C GLU A 509 29.16 -13.08 13.42
N THR A 510 28.92 -12.50 12.25
CA THR A 510 27.56 -12.31 11.71
C THR A 510 26.91 -13.65 11.33
N LEU A 511 27.66 -14.58 10.74
CA LEU A 511 27.19 -15.93 10.46
C LEU A 511 26.91 -16.70 11.75
N GLU A 512 27.78 -16.60 12.75
CA GLU A 512 27.55 -17.22 14.06
C GLU A 512 26.26 -16.71 14.73
N LEU A 513 25.99 -15.41 14.61
CA LEU A 513 24.72 -14.84 15.04
C LEU A 513 23.52 -15.43 14.27
N GLY A 514 23.65 -15.59 12.95
CA GLY A 514 22.66 -16.27 12.11
C GLY A 514 22.42 -17.74 12.53
N ARG A 515 23.49 -18.48 12.89
CA ARG A 515 23.38 -19.86 13.41
C ARG A 515 22.60 -19.92 14.71
N ARG A 516 22.88 -19.01 15.65
CA ARG A 516 22.16 -18.93 16.93
C ARG A 516 20.69 -18.55 16.72
N TRP A 517 20.41 -17.64 15.79
CA TRP A 517 19.06 -17.27 15.38
C TRP A 517 18.28 -18.47 14.82
N ALA A 518 18.91 -19.29 13.98
CA ALA A 518 18.32 -20.48 13.39
C ALA A 518 18.07 -21.58 14.46
N ALA A 519 19.10 -21.92 15.23
CA ALA A 519 19.04 -22.97 16.25
C ALA A 519 17.94 -22.74 17.30
N ARG A 520 17.73 -21.49 17.75
CA ARG A 520 16.70 -21.21 18.76
C ARG A 520 15.27 -21.42 18.24
N ARG A 521 15.00 -21.09 16.98
CA ARG A 521 13.67 -21.30 16.38
C ARG A 521 13.38 -22.79 16.22
N GLU A 522 14.40 -23.60 15.97
CA GLU A 522 14.28 -25.06 16.00
C GLU A 522 14.03 -25.60 17.41
N VAL A 523 14.73 -25.09 18.44
CA VAL A 523 14.55 -25.49 19.85
C VAL A 523 13.15 -25.12 20.37
N THR A 524 12.62 -23.95 20.00
CA THR A 524 11.29 -23.50 20.47
C THR A 524 10.17 -24.47 20.06
N LYS A 525 10.29 -25.14 18.91
CA LYS A 525 9.37 -26.22 18.50
C LYS A 525 9.44 -27.42 19.45
N HIS A 526 10.65 -27.91 19.73
CA HIS A 526 10.88 -29.11 20.55
C HIS A 526 10.49 -28.90 22.03
N ALA A 527 10.66 -27.68 22.56
CA ALA A 527 10.26 -27.35 23.93
C ALA A 527 8.74 -27.23 24.11
N TRP A 528 7.99 -26.88 23.06
CA TRP A 528 6.52 -26.74 23.11
C TRP A 528 5.79 -28.08 22.93
N GLU A 529 6.32 -28.95 22.05
CA GLU A 529 5.82 -30.32 21.84
C GLU A 529 6.01 -31.22 23.08
N GLY A 530 6.98 -30.92 23.95
CA GLY A 530 7.23 -31.68 25.18
C GLY A 530 6.35 -31.32 26.40
N ALA A 531 5.49 -30.31 26.31
CA ALA A 531 4.76 -29.77 27.46
C ALA A 531 3.22 -29.80 27.36
N HIS A 532 2.65 -30.08 26.18
CA HIS A 532 1.19 -30.10 25.98
C HIS A 532 0.78 -31.27 25.09
N GLU A 533 0.47 -32.43 25.69
CA GLU A 533 -0.27 -33.50 25.00
C GLU A 533 -1.70 -33.01 24.71
N GLY A 534 -2.03 -32.79 23.43
CA GLY A 534 -3.44 -32.72 23.00
C GLY A 534 -3.93 -31.43 22.31
N ILE A 535 -3.07 -30.48 21.93
CA ILE A 535 -3.46 -29.36 21.06
C ILE A 535 -2.62 -29.39 19.78
N ASP A 536 -3.26 -29.65 18.64
CA ASP A 536 -2.65 -29.54 17.32
C ASP A 536 -2.28 -28.07 17.04
N THR A 537 -0.98 -27.77 17.06
CA THR A 537 -0.40 -26.49 16.66
C THR A 537 0.57 -26.74 15.52
N SER A 538 0.02 -27.15 14.38
CA SER A 538 0.69 -27.37 13.11
C SER A 538 1.12 -26.05 12.43
N HIS A 539 2.02 -25.31 13.09
CA HIS A 539 2.89 -24.35 12.41
C HIS A 539 4.33 -24.79 12.63
N ALA A 540 4.82 -25.65 11.75
CA ALA A 540 6.25 -25.89 11.67
C ALA A 540 6.98 -24.58 11.31
N LEU A 541 8.21 -24.44 11.81
CA LEU A 541 9.05 -23.27 11.53
C LEU A 541 10.10 -23.63 10.46
N PRO A 542 10.42 -22.69 9.55
CA PRO A 542 11.41 -22.95 8.51
C PRO A 542 12.80 -23.24 9.07
N ARG A 543 13.48 -24.28 8.55
CA ARG A 543 14.87 -24.62 8.91
C ARG A 543 15.87 -23.86 8.04
N VAL A 544 17.02 -23.43 8.58
CA VAL A 544 18.04 -22.72 7.78
C VAL A 544 19.34 -23.49 7.77
N THR A 545 19.89 -23.72 6.56
CA THR A 545 21.17 -24.43 6.39
C THR A 545 22.35 -23.47 6.34
N GLU A 546 23.57 -23.96 6.64
CA GLU A 546 24.80 -23.14 6.61
C GLU A 546 25.08 -22.54 5.23
N GLY A 547 24.81 -23.27 4.15
CA GLY A 547 24.96 -22.76 2.78
C GLY A 547 24.05 -21.55 2.55
N ILE A 548 22.78 -21.66 2.95
CA ILE A 548 21.79 -20.59 2.80
C ILE A 548 22.12 -19.37 3.66
N LEU A 549 22.68 -19.54 4.87
CA LEU A 549 23.12 -18.40 5.69
C LEU A 549 24.23 -17.58 5.01
N ARG A 550 25.17 -18.25 4.32
CA ARG A 550 26.23 -17.57 3.57
C ARG A 550 25.67 -16.81 2.37
N GLU A 551 24.76 -17.43 1.62
CA GLU A 551 24.05 -16.77 0.52
C GLU A 551 23.25 -15.56 1.01
N ALA A 552 22.51 -15.72 2.12
CA ALA A 552 21.76 -14.63 2.74
C ALA A 552 22.67 -13.46 3.15
N LEU A 553 23.86 -13.73 3.69
CA LEU A 553 24.83 -12.68 4.04
C LEU A 553 25.36 -11.97 2.80
N GLN A 554 25.69 -12.71 1.74
CA GLN A 554 26.16 -12.13 0.48
C GLN A 554 25.09 -11.22 -0.15
N LEU A 555 23.85 -11.72 -0.27
CA LEU A 555 22.73 -10.96 -0.79
C LEU A 555 22.41 -9.73 0.07
N ALA A 556 22.41 -9.87 1.40
CA ALA A 556 22.18 -8.75 2.31
C ALA A 556 23.27 -7.68 2.20
N ARG A 557 24.53 -8.05 1.98
CA ARG A 557 25.61 -7.07 1.75
C ARG A 557 25.46 -6.34 0.42
N GLN A 558 25.03 -7.05 -0.60
CA GLN A 558 24.87 -6.51 -1.95
C GLN A 558 23.66 -5.59 -2.08
N TYR A 559 22.52 -5.94 -1.45
CA TYR A 559 21.25 -5.26 -1.64
C TYR A 559 20.69 -4.58 -0.38
N LEU A 560 21.27 -4.76 0.81
CA LEU A 560 20.80 -4.10 2.04
C LEU A 560 21.96 -3.33 2.69
N GLY A 561 22.72 -2.60 1.86
CA GLY A 561 23.94 -1.88 2.24
C GLY A 561 23.71 -0.58 3.03
N ASP A 562 22.46 -0.19 3.26
CA ASP A 562 22.06 0.91 4.15
C ASP A 562 22.20 0.53 5.63
N LYS A 563 22.17 -0.78 5.92
CA LYS A 563 22.41 -1.35 7.25
C LYS A 563 23.75 -2.08 7.27
N ALA A 564 24.56 -1.79 8.27
CA ALA A 564 25.78 -2.52 8.57
C ALA A 564 25.47 -3.90 9.16
N ALA A 565 26.45 -4.80 9.09
CA ALA A 565 26.39 -6.09 9.74
C ALA A 565 26.33 -5.95 11.28
N PRO A 566 25.52 -6.76 11.98
CA PRO A 566 24.74 -7.89 11.45
C PRO A 566 23.33 -7.52 10.96
N GLY A 567 22.89 -6.28 11.13
CA GLY A 567 21.49 -5.87 10.97
C GLY A 567 20.91 -6.13 9.57
N ASN A 568 21.73 -6.09 8.52
CA ASN A 568 21.32 -6.44 7.16
C ASN A 568 20.95 -7.92 7.00
N LEU A 569 21.78 -8.84 7.50
CA LEU A 569 21.48 -10.28 7.48
C LEU A 569 20.24 -10.57 8.32
N MET A 570 20.18 -10.02 9.54
CA MET A 570 19.05 -10.25 10.44
C MET A 570 17.73 -9.77 9.85
N LEU A 571 17.73 -8.59 9.21
CA LEU A 571 16.56 -8.07 8.51
C LEU A 571 16.07 -9.04 7.44
N LEU A 572 16.98 -9.57 6.62
CA LEU A 572 16.62 -10.51 5.55
C LEU A 572 16.07 -11.82 6.11
N LEU A 573 16.73 -12.41 7.10
CA LEU A 573 16.29 -13.67 7.72
C LEU A 573 14.94 -13.52 8.42
N ASP A 574 14.75 -12.47 9.23
CA ASP A 574 13.49 -12.21 9.94
C ASP A 574 12.34 -11.91 8.98
N ALA A 575 12.59 -11.12 7.92
CA ALA A 575 11.58 -10.84 6.90
C ALA A 575 11.17 -12.11 6.13
N THR A 576 12.15 -12.94 5.76
CA THR A 576 11.90 -14.21 5.05
C THR A 576 11.11 -15.18 5.92
N HIS A 577 11.54 -15.36 7.16
CA HIS A 577 10.82 -16.18 8.11
C HIS A 577 9.39 -15.68 8.34
N SER A 578 9.19 -14.37 8.54
CA SER A 578 7.87 -13.80 8.80
C SER A 578 6.92 -13.98 7.61
N ARG A 579 7.44 -13.85 6.38
CA ARG A 579 6.67 -14.11 5.15
C ARG A 579 6.22 -15.57 5.09
N LEU A 580 7.16 -16.52 5.23
CA LEU A 580 6.87 -17.97 5.15
C LEU A 580 5.86 -18.42 6.21
N VAL A 581 5.98 -17.89 7.43
CA VAL A 581 5.00 -18.17 8.50
C VAL A 581 3.62 -17.62 8.16
N ALA A 582 3.53 -16.43 7.55
CA ALA A 582 2.25 -15.85 7.15
C ALA A 582 1.58 -16.59 5.98
N GLU A 583 2.37 -17.20 5.10
CA GLU A 583 1.90 -17.98 3.93
C GLU A 583 1.53 -19.43 4.28
N GLY A 584 1.85 -19.90 5.50
CA GLY A 584 1.60 -21.27 5.93
C GLY A 584 2.61 -22.30 5.40
N GLU A 585 3.66 -21.85 4.70
CA GLU A 585 4.73 -22.68 4.11
C GLU A 585 5.87 -22.93 5.10
N GLY A 586 5.55 -23.07 6.40
CA GLY A 586 6.53 -23.16 7.48
C GLY A 586 7.21 -24.52 7.66
N GLU A 587 6.78 -25.56 6.94
CA GLU A 587 7.31 -26.94 7.10
C GLU A 587 8.66 -27.19 6.41
N GLY A 588 9.07 -26.33 5.47
CA GLY A 588 10.27 -26.48 4.65
C GLY A 588 11.55 -25.89 5.25
N ALA A 589 12.69 -26.17 4.62
CA ALA A 589 13.91 -25.37 4.84
C ALA A 589 13.82 -24.07 4.04
N ILE A 590 14.27 -22.95 4.60
CA ILE A 590 14.44 -21.69 3.85
C ILE A 590 15.40 -21.97 2.70
N THR A 591 14.92 -21.75 1.48
CA THR A 591 15.66 -21.92 0.24
C THR A 591 16.25 -20.59 -0.24
N LEU A 592 17.08 -20.64 -1.28
CA LEU A 592 17.56 -19.44 -1.95
C LEU A 592 16.40 -18.65 -2.58
N ASP A 593 15.44 -19.36 -3.19
CA ASP A 593 14.26 -18.75 -3.82
C ASP A 593 13.45 -17.94 -2.81
N ASP A 594 13.36 -18.43 -1.57
CA ASP A 594 12.68 -17.72 -0.49
C ASP A 594 13.33 -16.39 -0.14
N LEU A 595 14.67 -16.37 -0.10
CA LEU A 595 15.44 -15.15 0.13
C LEU A 595 15.27 -14.16 -1.02
N LEU A 596 15.30 -14.65 -2.26
CA LEU A 596 15.16 -13.82 -3.47
C LEU A 596 13.76 -13.20 -3.56
N VAL A 597 12.71 -13.95 -3.26
CA VAL A 597 11.33 -13.42 -3.19
C VAL A 597 11.22 -12.34 -2.11
N THR A 598 11.79 -12.57 -0.92
CA THR A 598 11.77 -11.56 0.14
C THR A 598 12.59 -10.32 -0.24
N LEU A 599 13.76 -10.47 -0.86
CA LEU A 599 14.53 -9.34 -1.36
C LEU A 599 13.78 -8.58 -2.45
N SER A 600 13.07 -9.28 -3.34
CA SER A 600 12.22 -8.66 -4.34
C SER A 600 11.14 -7.79 -3.70
N GLN A 601 10.51 -8.26 -2.61
CA GLN A 601 9.52 -7.47 -1.87
C GLN A 601 10.14 -6.26 -1.15
N LEU A 602 11.32 -6.42 -0.54
CA LEU A 602 12.01 -5.34 0.17
C LEU A 602 12.54 -4.26 -0.78
N THR A 603 13.17 -4.67 -1.88
CA THR A 603 13.87 -3.78 -2.81
C THR A 603 12.99 -3.31 -3.97
N GLY A 604 11.98 -4.09 -4.36
CA GLY A 604 11.19 -3.90 -5.58
C GLY A 604 11.83 -4.53 -6.82
N LEU A 605 13.08 -5.01 -6.75
CA LEU A 605 13.76 -5.64 -7.88
C LEU A 605 13.06 -6.93 -8.30
N PRO A 606 12.80 -7.16 -9.60
CA PRO A 606 12.28 -8.46 -10.06
C PRO A 606 13.19 -9.60 -9.63
N VAL A 607 12.63 -10.76 -9.28
CA VAL A 607 13.42 -11.96 -8.94
C VAL A 607 14.40 -12.30 -10.06
N GLN A 608 13.97 -12.16 -11.32
CA GLN A 608 14.82 -12.31 -12.51
C GLN A 608 16.05 -11.38 -12.52
N MET A 609 16.01 -10.23 -11.84
CA MET A 609 17.17 -9.33 -11.69
C MET A 609 18.08 -9.74 -10.53
N LEU A 610 17.55 -10.45 -9.53
CA LEU A 610 18.27 -10.88 -8.33
C LEU A 610 18.88 -12.28 -8.46
N ASP A 611 18.25 -13.18 -9.22
CA ASP A 611 18.69 -14.59 -9.34
C ASP A 611 19.80 -14.75 -10.38
N GLU A 612 21.05 -14.94 -9.95
CA GLU A 612 22.19 -15.12 -10.86
C GLU A 612 22.09 -16.36 -11.77
N ARG A 613 21.22 -17.33 -11.45
CA ARG A 613 21.05 -18.57 -12.23
C ARG A 613 20.17 -18.37 -13.48
N GLU A 614 19.32 -17.35 -13.48
CA GLU A 614 18.41 -17.04 -14.58
C GLU A 614 19.00 -15.98 -15.52
N GLY A 615 18.96 -16.25 -16.83
CA GLY A 615 19.30 -15.28 -17.86
C GLY A 615 18.17 -14.27 -18.06
N LEU A 616 18.52 -13.08 -18.55
CA LEU A 616 17.55 -12.05 -18.93
C LEU A 616 17.33 -12.06 -20.45
N ASP A 617 16.09 -12.21 -20.91
CA ASP A 617 15.76 -12.09 -22.34
C ASP A 617 15.81 -10.61 -22.77
N ILE A 618 16.87 -10.27 -23.50
CA ILE A 618 17.11 -8.91 -23.98
C ILE A 618 16.07 -8.48 -25.02
N SER A 619 15.53 -9.42 -25.81
CA SER A 619 14.50 -9.14 -26.80
C SER A 619 13.16 -8.82 -26.14
N GLU A 620 12.79 -9.57 -25.09
CA GLU A 620 11.60 -9.27 -24.30
C GLU A 620 11.73 -7.93 -23.56
N LEU A 621 12.89 -7.67 -22.96
CA LEU A 621 13.20 -6.41 -22.28
C LEU A 621 13.07 -5.22 -23.24
N ARG A 622 13.65 -5.32 -24.43
CA ARG A 622 13.53 -4.30 -25.47
C ARG A 622 12.06 -4.08 -25.85
N ALA A 623 11.31 -5.15 -26.11
CA ALA A 623 9.89 -5.06 -26.44
C ALA A 623 9.06 -4.43 -25.31
N PHE A 624 9.42 -4.63 -24.05
CA PHE A 624 8.80 -3.95 -22.92
C PHE A 624 8.95 -2.42 -23.00
N PHE A 625 10.16 -1.92 -23.27
CA PHE A 625 10.39 -0.49 -23.42
C PHE A 625 9.76 0.07 -24.71
N GLU A 626 9.88 -0.61 -25.84
CA GLU A 626 9.37 -0.16 -27.15
C GLU A 626 7.83 -0.08 -27.19
N ARG A 627 7.11 -0.95 -26.45
CA ARG A 627 5.64 -0.84 -26.29
C ARG A 627 5.20 0.47 -25.61
N ARG A 628 6.08 1.09 -24.83
CA ARG A 628 5.77 2.27 -24.02
C ARG A 628 6.37 3.55 -24.56
N VAL A 629 7.60 3.49 -25.06
CA VAL A 629 8.38 4.62 -25.52
C VAL A 629 8.57 4.51 -27.04
N LEU A 630 7.75 5.26 -27.78
CA LEU A 630 7.74 5.21 -29.24
C LEU A 630 8.74 6.21 -29.84
N GLY A 631 9.47 5.77 -30.88
CA GLY A 631 10.33 6.63 -31.69
C GLY A 631 11.68 7.02 -31.06
N GLN A 632 12.11 6.36 -29.98
CA GLN A 632 13.38 6.68 -29.28
C GLN A 632 14.29 5.44 -29.09
N PRO A 633 14.74 4.77 -30.17
CA PRO A 633 15.50 3.51 -30.06
C PRO A 633 16.83 3.66 -29.31
N GLU A 634 17.55 4.79 -29.50
CA GLU A 634 18.83 5.06 -28.82
C GLU A 634 18.68 5.11 -27.28
N ALA A 635 17.55 5.64 -26.80
CA ALA A 635 17.25 5.70 -25.38
C ALA A 635 16.89 4.32 -24.82
N VAL A 636 16.17 3.51 -25.60
CA VAL A 636 15.86 2.12 -25.24
C VAL A 636 17.14 1.29 -25.18
N ASP A 637 18.01 1.37 -26.20
CA ASP A 637 19.30 0.66 -26.25
C ASP A 637 20.16 0.96 -25.02
N CYS A 638 20.30 2.25 -24.69
CA CYS A 638 21.06 2.71 -23.55
C CYS A 638 20.57 2.10 -22.22
N LEU A 639 19.25 2.01 -22.02
CA LEU A 639 18.70 1.44 -20.79
C LEU A 639 18.74 -0.09 -20.78
N VAL A 640 18.51 -0.75 -21.92
CA VAL A 640 18.66 -2.20 -22.07
C VAL A 640 20.09 -2.63 -21.73
N GLU A 641 21.09 -1.95 -22.28
CA GLU A 641 22.51 -2.18 -21.96
C GLU A 641 22.79 -1.97 -20.46
N ARG A 642 22.21 -0.92 -19.86
CA ARG A 642 22.39 -0.66 -18.42
C ARG A 642 21.76 -1.75 -17.54
N VAL A 643 20.53 -2.15 -17.85
CA VAL A 643 19.84 -3.22 -17.11
C VAL A 643 20.65 -4.53 -17.22
N ALA A 644 21.20 -4.84 -18.39
CA ALA A 644 22.09 -5.99 -18.57
C ALA A 644 23.35 -5.90 -17.69
N MET A 645 23.98 -4.73 -17.59
CA MET A 645 25.14 -4.53 -16.69
C MET A 645 24.79 -4.68 -15.21
N ILE A 646 23.62 -4.18 -14.79
CA ILE A 646 23.12 -4.36 -13.41
C ILE A 646 22.90 -5.84 -13.12
N LYS A 647 22.23 -6.56 -14.03
CA LYS A 647 21.99 -8.00 -13.93
C LYS A 647 23.28 -8.81 -13.87
N ALA A 648 24.31 -8.40 -14.62
CA ALA A 648 25.61 -9.06 -14.63
C ALA A 648 26.50 -8.68 -13.43
N GLY A 649 26.07 -7.75 -12.56
CA GLY A 649 26.87 -7.27 -11.43
C GLY A 649 28.14 -6.51 -11.85
N LEU A 650 28.17 -5.94 -13.06
CA LEU A 650 29.36 -5.28 -13.62
C LEU A 650 29.38 -3.75 -13.40
N THR A 651 28.40 -3.22 -12.66
CA THR A 651 28.35 -1.80 -12.30
C THR A 651 29.27 -1.49 -11.13
N ASP A 652 29.81 -0.26 -11.09
CA ASP A 652 30.60 0.22 -9.96
C ASP A 652 29.75 0.28 -8.67
N PRO A 653 30.10 -0.47 -7.61
CA PRO A 653 29.32 -0.53 -6.38
C PRO A 653 29.41 0.74 -5.52
N THR A 654 30.31 1.69 -5.82
CA THR A 654 30.41 2.95 -5.06
C THR A 654 29.59 4.08 -5.67
N ARG A 655 29.12 3.92 -6.91
CA ARG A 655 28.36 4.95 -7.66
C ARG A 655 26.90 4.54 -7.80
N PRO A 656 26.00 5.48 -8.18
CA PRO A 656 24.64 5.11 -8.59
C PRO A 656 24.67 4.09 -9.74
N GLN A 657 23.66 3.22 -9.82
CA GLN A 657 23.61 2.13 -10.81
C GLN A 657 23.70 2.64 -12.25
N GLY A 658 23.22 3.86 -12.51
CA GLY A 658 23.50 4.59 -13.74
C GLY A 658 23.20 6.07 -13.60
N VAL A 659 23.99 6.91 -14.25
CA VAL A 659 23.79 8.36 -14.32
C VAL A 659 23.64 8.79 -15.78
N PHE A 660 22.45 9.25 -16.15
CA PHE A 660 22.08 9.56 -17.53
C PHE A 660 21.67 11.02 -17.72
N LEU A 661 22.01 11.61 -18.86
CA LEU A 661 21.51 12.90 -19.29
C LEU A 661 20.70 12.77 -20.58
N PHE A 662 19.39 12.97 -20.49
CA PHE A 662 18.44 12.90 -21.60
C PHE A 662 18.19 14.30 -22.17
N VAL A 663 18.63 14.52 -23.40
CA VAL A 663 18.63 15.85 -24.04
C VAL A 663 17.72 15.83 -25.25
N GLY A 664 16.80 16.80 -25.38
CA GLY A 664 15.98 16.95 -26.59
C GLY A 664 14.75 17.84 -26.36
N PRO A 665 13.87 18.00 -27.36
CA PRO A 665 12.67 18.83 -27.23
C PRO A 665 11.71 18.38 -26.12
N THR A 666 10.80 19.27 -25.71
CA THR A 666 9.75 18.92 -24.74
C THR A 666 8.76 17.92 -25.35
N GLY A 667 8.20 17.03 -24.52
CA GLY A 667 7.15 16.11 -24.98
C GLY A 667 7.61 14.95 -25.87
N THR A 668 8.92 14.65 -25.91
CA THR A 668 9.53 13.56 -26.71
C THR A 668 9.61 12.20 -26.00
N GLY A 669 9.23 12.13 -24.71
CA GLY A 669 9.20 10.87 -23.94
C GLY A 669 10.27 10.72 -22.86
N LYS A 670 11.12 11.74 -22.61
CA LYS A 670 12.18 11.70 -21.57
C LYS A 670 11.71 11.25 -20.19
N THR A 671 10.58 11.78 -19.72
CA THR A 671 9.97 11.39 -18.43
C THR A 671 9.29 10.02 -18.50
N GLU A 672 8.76 9.64 -19.67
CA GLU A 672 8.00 8.40 -19.84
C GLU A 672 8.92 7.17 -19.79
N ILE A 673 10.11 7.28 -20.38
CA ILE A 673 11.10 6.21 -20.30
C ILE A 673 11.65 6.02 -18.87
N ALA A 674 11.79 7.10 -18.10
CA ALA A 674 12.19 7.04 -16.68
C ALA A 674 11.14 6.32 -15.82
N LYS A 675 9.85 6.61 -16.05
CA LYS A 675 8.75 5.89 -15.40
C LYS A 675 8.73 4.42 -15.78
N THR A 676 8.94 4.13 -17.08
CA THR A 676 8.98 2.76 -17.59
C THR A 676 10.13 1.96 -16.96
N LEU A 677 11.29 2.60 -16.78
CA LEU A 677 12.43 2.00 -16.08
C LEU A 677 12.12 1.72 -14.60
N ALA A 678 11.46 2.65 -13.90
CA ALA A 678 11.07 2.45 -12.51
C ALA A 678 10.07 1.30 -12.34
N GLU A 679 9.13 1.16 -13.27
CA GLU A 679 8.17 0.06 -13.27
C GLU A 679 8.84 -1.29 -13.57
N PHE A 680 9.79 -1.32 -14.51
CA PHE A 680 10.55 -2.54 -14.79
C PHE A 680 11.45 -2.96 -13.63
N LEU A 681 12.31 -2.05 -13.16
CA LEU A 681 13.32 -2.35 -12.14
C LEU A 681 12.74 -2.44 -10.73
N PHE A 682 11.67 -1.72 -10.40
CA PHE A 682 11.19 -1.63 -9.02
C PHE A 682 9.71 -2.00 -8.86
N GLY A 683 9.09 -2.53 -9.94
CA GLY A 683 7.72 -3.02 -9.97
C GLY A 683 6.63 -1.95 -10.02
N SER A 684 6.97 -0.66 -9.81
CA SER A 684 5.99 0.44 -9.78
C SER A 684 6.61 1.76 -10.23
N HIS A 685 5.82 2.57 -10.96
CA HIS A 685 6.21 3.93 -11.32
C HIS A 685 6.28 4.88 -10.10
N GLU A 686 5.68 4.52 -8.96
CA GLU A 686 5.79 5.27 -7.71
C GLU A 686 7.20 5.22 -7.11
N ARG A 687 8.02 4.25 -7.53
CA ARG A 687 9.45 4.16 -7.21
C ARG A 687 10.29 5.16 -8.02
N MET A 688 9.66 6.09 -8.73
CA MET A 688 10.33 7.22 -9.37
C MET A 688 10.19 8.48 -8.51
N ILE A 689 11.32 8.97 -8.01
CA ILE A 689 11.39 10.25 -7.28
C ILE A 689 11.67 11.36 -8.31
N ARG A 690 10.73 12.28 -8.50
CA ARG A 690 10.86 13.39 -9.46
C ARG A 690 11.11 14.71 -8.75
N LEU A 691 12.14 15.43 -9.18
CA LEU A 691 12.40 16.81 -8.78
C LEU A 691 12.41 17.72 -10.00
N ASP A 692 11.65 18.82 -9.91
CA ASP A 692 11.68 19.90 -10.89
C ASP A 692 12.82 20.87 -10.57
N MET A 693 13.83 20.92 -11.43
CA MET A 693 15.01 21.76 -11.23
C MET A 693 14.72 23.24 -11.49
N SER A 694 13.62 23.58 -12.15
CA SER A 694 13.16 24.96 -12.31
C SER A 694 12.71 25.57 -10.97
N GLU A 695 12.31 24.76 -9.97
CA GLU A 695 12.04 25.22 -8.60
C GLU A 695 13.33 25.45 -7.78
N LEU A 696 14.49 25.02 -8.28
CA LEU A 696 15.79 25.05 -7.60
C LEU A 696 16.76 26.09 -8.17
N GLN A 697 16.22 27.19 -8.68
CA GLN A 697 16.98 28.29 -9.29
C GLN A 697 17.72 29.18 -8.28
N THR A 698 17.28 29.22 -7.02
CA THR A 698 17.91 30.03 -5.97
C THR A 698 18.80 29.19 -5.07
N TRP A 699 19.71 29.84 -4.34
CA TRP A 699 20.62 29.14 -3.45
C TRP A 699 19.89 28.56 -2.22
N GLU A 700 18.82 29.22 -1.74
CA GLU A 700 18.02 28.76 -0.61
C GLU A 700 17.26 27.45 -0.92
N SER A 701 16.99 27.18 -2.19
CA SER A 701 16.27 25.97 -2.62
C SER A 701 17.03 24.66 -2.34
N GLN A 702 18.31 24.72 -1.94
CA GLN A 702 19.07 23.56 -1.46
C GLN A 702 18.37 22.82 -0.30
N ALA A 703 17.55 23.50 0.50
CA ALA A 703 16.77 22.88 1.57
C ALA A 703 15.81 21.78 1.06
N ARG A 704 15.36 21.84 -0.20
CA ARG A 704 14.53 20.78 -0.81
C ARG A 704 15.33 19.51 -1.15
N ILE A 705 16.65 19.62 -1.25
CA ILE A 705 17.52 18.46 -1.48
C ILE A 705 18.01 17.90 -0.15
N LEU A 706 18.63 18.77 0.67
CA LEU A 706 19.31 18.38 1.91
C LEU A 706 18.41 18.37 3.14
N GLY A 707 17.18 18.86 3.04
CA GLY A 707 16.34 19.11 4.21
C GLY A 707 16.71 20.40 4.93
N ASP A 708 15.85 20.83 5.85
CA ASP A 708 16.14 21.96 6.74
C ASP A 708 16.29 21.51 8.20
N ALA A 709 16.88 22.39 9.01
CA ALA A 709 17.08 22.07 10.43
C ALA A 709 15.75 22.00 11.22
N ASP A 710 14.69 22.65 10.73
CA ASP A 710 13.36 22.70 11.37
C ASP A 710 12.44 21.58 10.84
N GLU A 711 11.79 20.83 11.75
CA GLU A 711 11.11 19.55 11.47
C GLU A 711 9.87 19.62 10.55
N THR A 712 9.25 20.79 10.39
CA THR A 712 7.92 20.90 9.77
C THR A 712 7.91 20.82 8.24
N SER A 713 9.05 21.02 7.56
CA SER A 713 9.15 20.98 6.08
C SER A 713 9.95 19.79 5.54
N ASP A 714 10.42 18.90 6.42
CA ASP A 714 11.57 18.03 6.14
C ASP A 714 11.21 16.71 5.43
N SER A 715 9.94 16.29 5.48
CA SER A 715 9.50 15.01 4.94
C SER A 715 9.58 14.90 3.41
N THR A 716 9.66 16.04 2.71
CA THR A 716 9.69 16.13 1.24
C THR A 716 11.09 16.26 0.65
N ALA A 717 12.12 16.38 1.49
CA ALA A 717 13.50 16.53 1.03
C ALA A 717 14.02 15.25 0.33
N LEU A 718 14.80 15.41 -0.74
CA LEU A 718 15.33 14.29 -1.53
C LEU A 718 16.11 13.28 -0.65
N VAL A 719 16.99 13.75 0.23
CA VAL A 719 17.77 12.86 1.11
C VAL A 719 16.89 11.99 2.03
N ASN A 720 15.70 12.48 2.41
CA ASN A 720 14.77 11.74 3.27
C ASN A 720 13.93 10.74 2.46
N LEU A 721 13.56 11.10 1.22
CA LEU A 721 12.89 10.18 0.30
C LEU A 721 13.80 8.99 -0.06
N ILE A 722 15.08 9.25 -0.35
CA ILE A 722 16.06 8.22 -0.68
C ILE A 722 16.37 7.32 0.51
N ARG A 723 16.46 7.87 1.73
CA ARG A 723 16.59 7.06 2.94
C ARG A 723 15.40 6.11 3.16
N LYS A 724 14.19 6.53 2.80
CA LYS A 724 12.99 5.68 2.87
C LYS A 724 12.92 4.68 1.73
N GLN A 725 13.42 5.04 0.55
CA GLN A 725 13.34 4.24 -0.68
C GLN A 725 14.65 4.33 -1.49
N PRO A 726 15.71 3.61 -1.07
CA PRO A 726 17.02 3.65 -1.73
C PRO A 726 17.00 2.98 -3.11
N PHE A 727 16.06 2.07 -3.34
CA PHE A 727 15.76 1.43 -4.62
C PHE A 727 14.74 2.27 -5.39
N SER A 728 15.23 3.21 -6.20
CA SER A 728 14.39 4.14 -6.93
C SER A 728 15.04 4.68 -8.20
N VAL A 729 14.23 5.24 -9.10
CA VAL A 729 14.71 6.06 -10.21
C VAL A 729 14.59 7.52 -9.80
N VAL A 730 15.68 8.27 -9.81
CA VAL A 730 15.71 9.70 -9.47
C VAL A 730 15.69 10.52 -10.77
N LEU A 731 14.56 11.18 -11.04
CA LEU A 731 14.38 12.03 -12.21
C LEU A 731 14.60 13.51 -11.84
N LEU A 732 15.65 14.10 -12.38
CA LEU A 732 15.99 15.52 -12.25
C LEU A 732 15.58 16.26 -13.53
N ASP A 733 14.40 16.86 -13.53
CA ASP A 733 13.79 17.44 -14.73
C ASP A 733 14.30 18.87 -14.98
N GLU A 734 14.65 19.21 -16.23
CA GLU A 734 15.18 20.53 -16.65
C GLU A 734 16.46 20.96 -15.90
N PHE A 735 17.42 20.04 -15.78
CA PHE A 735 18.61 20.20 -14.94
C PHE A 735 19.46 21.44 -15.25
N GLU A 736 19.45 21.95 -16.48
CA GLU A 736 20.13 23.18 -16.87
C GLU A 736 19.61 24.44 -16.16
N LYS A 737 18.41 24.38 -15.57
CA LYS A 737 17.78 25.50 -14.86
C LYS A 737 18.22 25.62 -13.40
N ALA A 738 18.78 24.56 -12.81
CA ALA A 738 19.16 24.59 -11.40
C ALA A 738 20.29 25.59 -11.13
N HIS A 739 20.35 26.10 -9.89
CA HIS A 739 21.48 26.90 -9.44
C HIS A 739 22.79 26.09 -9.45
N PRO A 740 23.96 26.66 -9.81
CA PRO A 740 25.22 25.92 -9.88
C PRO A 740 25.61 25.16 -8.61
N THR A 741 25.26 25.67 -7.42
CA THR A 741 25.52 24.95 -6.16
C THR A 741 24.73 23.65 -6.03
N VAL A 742 23.57 23.54 -6.69
CA VAL A 742 22.80 22.30 -6.76
C VAL A 742 23.56 21.27 -7.61
N TRP A 743 24.22 21.71 -8.68
CA TRP A 743 25.08 20.83 -9.48
C TRP A 743 26.24 20.28 -8.64
N ASP A 744 26.85 21.12 -7.80
CA ASP A 744 27.96 20.70 -6.92
C ASP A 744 27.50 19.61 -5.92
N LEU A 745 26.26 19.67 -5.42
CA LEU A 745 25.70 18.62 -4.56
C LEU A 745 25.56 17.28 -5.32
N PHE A 746 25.09 17.33 -6.57
CA PHE A 746 24.91 16.12 -7.37
C PHE A 746 26.22 15.53 -7.90
N LEU A 747 27.29 16.32 -8.05
CA LEU A 747 28.62 15.79 -8.33
C LEU A 747 29.06 14.78 -7.26
N GLN A 748 28.85 15.11 -5.98
CA GLN A 748 29.12 14.19 -4.87
C GLN A 748 28.30 12.89 -4.99
N VAL A 749 27.02 13.00 -5.39
CA VAL A 749 26.16 11.83 -5.62
C VAL A 749 26.69 10.96 -6.76
N PHE A 750 27.18 11.56 -7.84
CA PHE A 750 27.62 10.80 -9.01
C PHE A 750 28.97 10.10 -8.81
N ASP A 751 29.81 10.61 -7.92
CA ASP A 751 31.12 10.03 -7.57
C ASP A 751 31.05 9.03 -6.42
N ASP A 752 30.41 9.41 -5.30
CA ASP A 752 30.44 8.62 -4.05
C ASP A 752 29.13 7.87 -3.77
N GLY A 753 28.10 8.07 -4.61
CA GLY A 753 26.80 7.44 -4.44
C GLY A 753 26.09 7.82 -3.13
N ARG A 754 26.50 8.91 -2.47
CA ARG A 754 26.01 9.31 -1.15
C ARG A 754 25.84 10.81 -1.06
N LEU A 755 24.81 11.24 -0.34
CA LEU A 755 24.58 12.65 -0.02
C LEU A 755 24.31 12.82 1.46
N THR A 756 25.07 13.68 2.13
CA THR A 756 24.92 13.93 3.57
C THR A 756 24.14 15.21 3.82
N ASP A 757 23.13 15.14 4.69
CA ASP A 757 22.31 16.29 5.06
C ASP A 757 23.02 17.23 6.07
N LYS A 758 22.33 18.32 6.44
CA LYS A 758 22.82 19.26 7.45
C LYS A 758 22.89 18.68 8.87
N ARG A 759 22.31 17.49 9.13
CA ARG A 759 22.34 16.80 10.43
C ARG A 759 23.45 15.76 10.50
N GLY A 760 24.13 15.51 9.39
CA GLY A 760 25.22 14.54 9.27
C GLY A 760 24.75 13.15 8.90
N LEU A 761 23.48 13.00 8.49
CA LEU A 761 22.90 11.75 8.04
C LEU A 761 23.09 11.59 6.53
N ALA A 762 23.66 10.46 6.13
CA ALA A 762 23.89 10.13 4.73
C ALA A 762 22.67 9.41 4.12
N ALA A 763 22.29 9.82 2.92
CA ALA A 763 21.38 9.11 2.04
C ALA A 763 22.19 8.32 1.00
N ASP A 764 21.77 7.08 0.74
CA ASP A 764 22.47 6.15 -0.15
C ASP A 764 21.80 6.06 -1.52
N PHE A 765 22.53 6.49 -2.56
CA PHE A 765 22.10 6.51 -3.96
C PHE A 765 22.71 5.36 -4.77
N ARG A 766 23.50 4.46 -4.18
CA ARG A 766 24.17 3.36 -4.90
C ARG A 766 23.19 2.40 -5.57
N HIS A 767 21.96 2.30 -5.06
CA HIS A 767 20.87 1.52 -5.63
C HIS A 767 19.90 2.33 -6.52
N CYS A 768 20.21 3.60 -6.75
CA CYS A 768 19.40 4.47 -7.59
C CYS A 768 19.89 4.47 -9.03
N VAL A 769 18.96 4.68 -9.97
CA VAL A 769 19.29 5.14 -11.32
C VAL A 769 18.94 6.63 -11.41
N VAL A 770 19.92 7.48 -11.70
CA VAL A 770 19.73 8.91 -11.82
C VAL A 770 19.57 9.31 -13.28
N ILE A 771 18.45 9.94 -13.60
CA ILE A 771 18.12 10.45 -14.93
C ILE A 771 17.94 11.96 -14.84
N MET A 772 18.78 12.69 -15.56
CA MET A 772 18.63 14.14 -15.75
C MET A 772 17.97 14.39 -17.09
N THR A 773 17.03 15.33 -17.16
CA THR A 773 16.47 15.78 -18.44
C THR A 773 16.94 17.19 -18.75
N SER A 774 17.06 17.48 -20.04
CA SER A 774 17.36 18.81 -20.52
C SER A 774 16.59 19.12 -21.80
N ASN A 775 16.17 20.38 -21.94
CA ASN A 775 15.56 20.89 -23.16
C ASN A 775 16.56 21.58 -24.08
N LEU A 776 17.87 21.47 -23.78
CA LEU A 776 18.93 21.93 -24.65
C LEU A 776 18.82 21.27 -26.03
N GLY A 777 18.97 22.08 -27.09
CA GLY A 777 18.82 21.61 -28.47
C GLY A 777 17.41 21.76 -29.06
N ALA A 778 16.40 22.15 -28.28
CA ALA A 778 15.05 22.46 -28.80
C ALA A 778 15.00 23.69 -29.72
N THR A 779 15.97 24.61 -29.61
CA THR A 779 16.06 25.87 -30.37
C THR A 779 17.11 25.86 -31.47
N LEU A 780 17.77 24.72 -31.72
CA LEU A 780 18.71 24.62 -32.82
C LEU A 780 17.93 24.73 -34.14
N PRO A 781 18.20 25.74 -35.00
CA PRO A 781 17.52 25.87 -36.27
C PRO A 781 17.75 24.59 -37.08
N VAL A 782 16.67 23.98 -37.56
CA VAL A 782 16.72 23.05 -38.68
C VAL A 782 17.19 23.89 -39.87
N GLY A 783 18.51 23.95 -40.08
CA GLY A 783 19.12 24.91 -40.98
C GLY A 783 18.59 24.79 -42.40
N ALA A 784 17.99 25.85 -42.92
CA ALA A 784 17.82 26.04 -44.35
C ALA A 784 19.21 26.26 -44.97
N SER A 785 19.85 25.17 -45.41
CA SER A 785 21.02 25.27 -46.28
C SER A 785 20.57 25.70 -47.67
N ILE A 786 20.93 26.92 -48.06
CA ILE A 786 20.86 27.39 -49.45
C ILE A 786 21.97 26.64 -50.22
N GLY A 787 21.61 25.55 -50.88
CA GLY A 787 22.51 24.73 -51.69
C GLY A 787 21.75 23.53 -52.27
N PHE A 788 21.92 23.31 -53.58
CA PHE A 788 21.22 22.28 -54.35
C PHE A 788 21.55 20.85 -53.90
N SER A 789 20.80 20.36 -52.90
CA SER A 789 20.66 18.94 -52.56
C SER A 789 19.55 18.83 -51.50
N GLN A 790 18.35 18.39 -51.92
CA GLN A 790 17.25 18.04 -51.02
C GLN A 790 17.54 16.68 -50.37
N GLU A 791 18.51 16.63 -49.46
CA GLU A 791 18.49 15.64 -48.39
C GLU A 791 18.02 16.34 -47.12
N GLN A 792 17.08 15.71 -46.42
CA GLN A 792 16.43 16.17 -45.21
C GLN A 792 17.42 16.87 -44.26
N ALA A 793 17.08 18.07 -43.81
CA ALA A 793 17.81 18.76 -42.75
C ALA A 793 17.73 17.91 -41.46
N GLN A 794 18.69 17.00 -41.30
CA GLN A 794 18.75 16.07 -40.17
C GLN A 794 19.13 16.83 -38.90
N PHE A 795 18.39 16.54 -37.83
CA PHE A 795 18.75 16.91 -36.46
C PHE A 795 20.13 16.30 -36.13
N ALA A 796 21.20 17.09 -36.20
CA ALA A 796 22.56 16.61 -36.04
C ALA A 796 22.94 16.45 -34.56
N ALA A 797 23.18 15.22 -34.11
CA ALA A 797 23.61 14.90 -32.74
C ALA A 797 24.83 15.75 -32.28
N GLY A 798 25.79 16.02 -33.17
CA GLY A 798 26.95 16.87 -32.88
C GLY A 798 26.65 18.35 -32.62
N ALA A 799 25.45 18.84 -32.95
CA ALA A 799 24.99 20.18 -32.53
C ALA A 799 24.49 20.16 -31.07
N VAL A 800 23.82 19.08 -30.66
CA VAL A 800 23.35 18.86 -29.28
C VAL A 800 24.52 18.68 -28.34
N GLU A 801 25.54 17.89 -28.70
CA GLU A 801 26.75 17.71 -27.90
C GLU A 801 27.49 19.03 -27.65
N ARG A 802 27.60 19.88 -28.67
CA ARG A 802 28.17 21.23 -28.52
C ARG A 802 27.33 22.13 -27.62
N ALA A 803 26.00 21.98 -27.62
CA ALA A 803 25.12 22.72 -26.72
C ALA A 803 25.29 22.27 -25.27
N VAL A 804 25.36 20.95 -25.02
CA VAL A 804 25.63 20.36 -23.71
C VAL A 804 26.99 20.84 -23.17
N GLY A 805 28.05 20.78 -23.99
CA GLY A 805 29.39 21.23 -23.60
C GLY A 805 29.52 22.75 -23.36
N ARG A 806 28.55 23.56 -23.79
CA ARG A 806 28.47 25.00 -23.46
C ARG A 806 27.65 25.27 -22.21
N ALA A 807 26.57 24.51 -21.99
CA ALA A 807 25.66 24.71 -20.87
C ALA A 807 26.20 24.13 -19.56
N PHE A 808 26.87 22.99 -19.62
CA PHE A 808 27.41 22.31 -18.45
C PHE A 808 28.94 22.38 -18.38
N ARG A 809 29.49 22.39 -17.17
CA ARG A 809 30.94 22.34 -16.93
C ARG A 809 31.48 20.97 -17.35
N ARG A 810 32.73 20.92 -17.83
CA ARG A 810 33.38 19.66 -18.25
C ARG A 810 33.45 18.62 -17.13
N GLU A 811 33.72 19.07 -15.91
CA GLU A 811 33.74 18.20 -14.72
C GLU A 811 32.43 17.43 -14.55
N PHE A 812 31.29 18.11 -14.70
CA PHE A 812 29.97 17.50 -14.64
C PHE A 812 29.73 16.49 -15.76
N VAL A 813 30.00 16.86 -17.01
CA VAL A 813 29.79 15.96 -18.16
C VAL A 813 30.61 14.67 -18.02
N ASN A 814 31.82 14.76 -17.46
CA ASN A 814 32.68 13.60 -17.24
C ASN A 814 32.18 12.63 -16.15
N ARG A 815 31.22 13.05 -15.30
CA ARG A 815 30.61 12.18 -14.27
C ARG A 815 29.32 11.48 -14.73
N ILE A 816 28.83 11.84 -15.92
CA ILE A 816 27.64 11.24 -16.52
C ILE A 816 28.08 10.00 -17.30
N ASP A 817 27.41 8.87 -17.10
CA ASP A 817 27.77 7.64 -17.79
C ASP A 817 27.44 7.69 -19.27
N ARG A 818 26.28 8.29 -19.63
CA ARG A 818 25.86 8.46 -21.01
C ARG A 818 24.94 9.66 -21.21
N VAL A 819 25.19 10.41 -22.28
CA VAL A 819 24.28 11.43 -22.80
C VAL A 819 23.44 10.80 -23.90
N VAL A 820 22.12 10.86 -23.79
CA VAL A 820 21.16 10.27 -24.73
C VAL A 820 20.36 11.39 -25.39
N VAL A 821 20.34 11.38 -26.72
CA VAL A 821 19.70 12.43 -27.52
C VAL A 821 18.31 11.97 -27.96
N PHE A 822 17.28 12.72 -27.57
CA PHE A 822 15.88 12.45 -27.93
C PHE A 822 15.52 13.21 -29.20
N ARG A 823 15.04 12.47 -30.19
CA ARG A 823 14.67 13.03 -31.50
C ARG A 823 13.25 13.63 -31.44
N PRO A 824 12.97 14.72 -32.19
CA PRO A 824 11.61 15.22 -32.35
C PRO A 824 10.66 14.12 -32.87
N LEU A 825 9.42 14.09 -32.37
CA LEU A 825 8.44 13.08 -32.78
C LEU A 825 7.87 13.43 -34.16
N GLY A 826 7.96 12.50 -35.10
CA GLY A 826 7.33 12.63 -36.41
C GLY A 826 5.81 12.39 -36.36
N ARG A 827 5.09 12.86 -37.38
CA ARG A 827 3.61 12.72 -37.46
C ARG A 827 3.16 11.25 -37.40
N ALA A 828 3.92 10.31 -37.98
CA ALA A 828 3.62 8.88 -37.92
C ALA A 828 3.65 8.34 -36.48
N VAL A 829 4.72 8.63 -35.73
CA VAL A 829 4.86 8.23 -34.32
C VAL A 829 3.76 8.86 -33.45
N MET A 830 3.39 10.10 -33.75
CA MET A 830 2.30 10.80 -33.06
C MET A 830 0.93 10.15 -33.31
N ARG A 831 0.68 9.62 -34.52
CA ARG A 831 -0.53 8.85 -34.83
C ARG A 831 -0.61 7.58 -33.99
N ASP A 832 0.50 6.85 -33.87
CA ASP A 832 0.56 5.64 -33.05
C ASP A 832 0.34 5.96 -31.56
N LEU A 833 0.90 7.07 -31.09
CA LEU A 833 0.68 7.54 -29.72
C LEU A 833 -0.78 7.94 -29.47
N LEU A 834 -1.44 8.60 -30.42
CA LEU A 834 -2.86 8.95 -30.32
C LEU A 834 -3.73 7.69 -30.22
N ARG A 835 -3.48 6.69 -31.07
CA ARG A 835 -4.21 5.41 -31.05
C ARG A 835 -4.07 4.71 -29.70
N LYS A 836 -2.88 4.74 -29.11
CA LYS A 836 -2.64 4.21 -27.76
C LYS A 836 -3.45 4.97 -26.69
N GLU A 837 -3.41 6.30 -26.69
CA GLU A 837 -4.17 7.10 -25.71
C GLU A 837 -5.69 6.92 -25.85
N LEU A 838 -6.20 6.77 -27.08
CA LEU A 838 -7.61 6.46 -27.34
C LEU A 838 -7.98 5.06 -26.80
N SER A 839 -7.09 4.08 -26.91
CA SER A 839 -7.28 2.75 -26.29
C SER A 839 -7.35 2.83 -24.76
N ASP A 840 -6.48 3.62 -24.13
CA ASP A 840 -6.48 3.82 -22.67
C ASP A 840 -7.77 4.52 -22.19
N VAL A 841 -8.32 5.44 -22.99
CA VAL A 841 -9.61 6.10 -22.70
C VAL A 841 -10.75 5.08 -22.55
N LEU A 842 -10.79 4.04 -23.38
CA LEU A 842 -11.84 3.01 -23.32
C LEU A 842 -11.82 2.20 -22.01
N HIS A 843 -10.69 2.17 -21.30
CA HIS A 843 -10.54 1.45 -20.03
C HIS A 843 -11.02 2.25 -18.80
N ARG A 844 -11.44 3.52 -18.96
CA ARG A 844 -11.93 4.38 -17.87
C ARG A 844 -13.30 3.92 -17.34
N ARG A 845 -13.56 4.07 -16.04
CA ARG A 845 -14.81 3.61 -15.37
C ARG A 845 -16.10 4.06 -16.07
N GLY A 846 -16.12 5.26 -16.65
CA GLY A 846 -17.29 5.79 -17.38
C GLY A 846 -17.67 4.99 -18.63
N LEU A 847 -16.70 4.32 -19.27
CA LEU A 847 -16.87 3.52 -20.48
C LEU A 847 -16.74 2.02 -20.20
N ARG A 848 -15.84 1.60 -19.29
CA ARG A 848 -15.58 0.19 -18.94
C ARG A 848 -16.78 -0.55 -18.33
N THR A 849 -17.66 0.16 -17.63
CA THR A 849 -18.82 -0.44 -16.95
C THR A 849 -20.02 -0.59 -17.88
N ARG A 850 -19.91 -0.13 -19.14
CA ARG A 850 -20.98 -0.08 -20.13
C ARG A 850 -20.46 -0.80 -21.38
N GLN A 851 -21.20 -1.75 -21.93
CA GLN A 851 -20.77 -2.58 -23.06
C GLN A 851 -20.81 -1.80 -24.39
N TRP A 852 -20.22 -0.60 -24.46
CA TRP A 852 -20.25 0.23 -25.65
C TRP A 852 -19.11 -0.14 -26.59
N ALA A 853 -19.43 -0.60 -27.79
CA ALA A 853 -18.47 -0.60 -28.89
C ALA A 853 -18.23 0.86 -29.29
N VAL A 854 -16.97 1.28 -29.34
CA VAL A 854 -16.58 2.63 -29.77
C VAL A 854 -15.74 2.49 -31.02
N GLU A 855 -16.22 3.08 -32.11
CA GLU A 855 -15.52 3.11 -33.39
C GLU A 855 -15.02 4.53 -33.70
N TRP A 856 -13.76 4.59 -34.11
CA TRP A 856 -13.06 5.83 -34.46
C TRP A 856 -12.99 5.93 -35.98
N ASP A 857 -13.61 6.94 -36.56
CA ASP A 857 -13.39 7.27 -37.97
C ASP A 857 -11.98 7.85 -38.16
N GLU A 858 -11.34 7.61 -39.31
CA GLU A 858 -9.99 8.15 -39.59
C GLU A 858 -10.00 9.69 -39.62
N SER A 859 -11.13 10.33 -39.97
CA SER A 859 -11.28 11.79 -39.88
C SER A 859 -11.18 12.30 -38.43
N ALA A 860 -11.65 11.52 -37.44
CA ALA A 860 -11.54 11.88 -36.03
C ALA A 860 -10.09 11.78 -35.53
N ILE A 861 -9.34 10.78 -36.01
CA ILE A 861 -7.91 10.62 -35.70
C ILE A 861 -7.10 11.78 -36.29
N GLU A 862 -7.34 12.12 -37.56
CA GLU A 862 -6.63 13.24 -38.21
C GLU A 862 -6.99 14.60 -37.59
N PHE A 863 -8.26 14.84 -37.24
CA PHE A 863 -8.66 16.05 -36.52
C PHE A 863 -7.95 16.19 -35.17
N LEU A 864 -7.89 15.12 -34.37
CA LEU A 864 -7.19 15.13 -33.08
C LEU A 864 -5.67 15.31 -33.24
N LEU A 865 -5.07 14.80 -34.33
CA LEU A 865 -3.67 15.07 -34.65
C LEU A 865 -3.45 16.53 -35.04
N GLU A 866 -4.31 17.13 -35.86
CA GLU A 866 -4.20 18.54 -36.25
C GLU A 866 -4.34 19.49 -35.05
N GLN A 867 -5.27 19.20 -34.14
CA GLN A 867 -5.46 20.01 -32.92
C GLN A 867 -4.44 19.69 -31.81
N GLY A 868 -3.85 18.49 -31.82
CA GLY A 868 -3.03 17.95 -30.74
C GLY A 868 -1.53 17.85 -31.01
N PHE A 869 -1.06 18.15 -32.22
CA PHE A 869 0.35 18.06 -32.60
C PHE A 869 0.94 19.41 -33.03
N THR A 870 2.05 19.77 -32.40
CA THR A 870 2.97 20.82 -32.87
C THR A 870 4.39 20.32 -32.74
N ALA A 871 5.26 20.63 -33.70
CA ALA A 871 6.64 20.15 -33.72
C ALA A 871 7.44 20.57 -32.46
N ASP A 872 7.08 21.69 -31.85
CA ASP A 872 7.81 22.29 -30.72
C ASP A 872 7.41 21.73 -29.35
N LEU A 873 6.12 21.34 -29.18
CA LEU A 873 5.56 20.89 -27.89
C LEU A 873 5.44 19.37 -27.77
N GLY A 874 5.75 18.63 -28.84
CA GLY A 874 5.72 17.17 -28.89
C GLY A 874 4.33 16.61 -28.58
N ALA A 875 4.28 15.53 -27.80
CA ALA A 875 3.04 14.82 -27.46
C ALA A 875 2.16 15.47 -26.37
N ARG A 876 2.64 16.53 -25.70
CA ARG A 876 1.93 17.15 -24.56
C ARG A 876 0.54 17.71 -24.92
N PRO A 877 0.34 18.40 -26.06
CA PRO A 877 -0.97 18.94 -26.44
C PRO A 877 -1.98 17.84 -26.81
N LEU A 878 -1.53 16.65 -27.20
CA LEU A 878 -2.38 15.55 -27.66
C LEU A 878 -3.39 15.10 -26.59
N LYS A 879 -2.95 14.93 -25.33
CA LYS A 879 -3.84 14.58 -24.21
C LYS A 879 -4.90 15.65 -23.96
N ARG A 880 -4.52 16.92 -24.06
CA ARG A 880 -5.45 18.04 -23.93
C ARG A 880 -6.45 18.09 -25.08
N ALA A 881 -6.01 17.77 -26.30
CA ALA A 881 -6.90 17.68 -27.46
C ALA A 881 -7.92 16.55 -27.27
N VAL A 882 -7.49 15.37 -26.84
CA VAL A 882 -8.37 14.24 -26.48
C VAL A 882 -9.34 14.64 -25.35
N GLU A 883 -8.89 15.32 -24.30
CA GLU A 883 -9.76 15.76 -23.21
C GLU A 883 -10.80 16.80 -23.65
N ARG A 884 -10.36 17.83 -24.40
CA ARG A 884 -11.20 18.96 -24.79
C ARG A 884 -12.18 18.59 -25.91
N TYR A 885 -11.70 17.94 -26.95
CA TYR A 885 -12.47 17.73 -28.19
C TYR A 885 -13.19 16.39 -28.24
N LEU A 886 -12.80 15.41 -27.42
CA LEU A 886 -13.42 14.09 -27.40
C LEU A 886 -14.11 13.79 -26.06
N LEU A 887 -13.37 13.82 -24.94
CA LEU A 887 -13.92 13.39 -23.65
C LEU A 887 -14.96 14.36 -23.08
N SER A 888 -14.75 15.68 -23.21
CA SER A 888 -15.70 16.67 -22.69
C SER A 888 -17.06 16.60 -23.42
N PRO A 889 -17.12 16.58 -24.77
CA PRO A 889 -18.38 16.35 -25.48
C PRO A 889 -19.02 15.01 -25.13
N LEU A 890 -18.25 13.93 -25.11
CA LEU A 890 -18.74 12.61 -24.76
C LEU A 890 -19.35 12.57 -23.34
N ALA A 891 -18.70 13.21 -22.36
CA ALA A 891 -19.23 13.30 -21.00
C ALA A 891 -20.55 14.08 -20.94
N MET A 892 -20.69 15.18 -21.69
CA MET A 892 -21.95 15.94 -21.77
C MET A 892 -23.07 15.11 -22.38
N THR A 893 -22.83 14.39 -23.47
CA THR A 893 -23.81 13.48 -24.10
C THR A 893 -24.26 12.38 -23.12
N ILE A 894 -23.32 11.81 -22.37
CA ILE A 894 -23.59 10.78 -21.35
C ILE A 894 -24.44 11.33 -20.18
N VAL A 895 -24.13 12.54 -19.70
CA VAL A 895 -24.83 13.16 -18.57
C VAL A 895 -26.24 13.62 -18.96
N ASN A 896 -26.45 14.01 -20.22
CA ASN A 896 -27.76 14.40 -20.75
C ASN A 896 -28.71 13.21 -21.00
N HIS A 897 -28.42 12.02 -20.44
CA HIS A 897 -29.23 10.81 -20.52
C HIS A 897 -29.52 10.28 -21.94
N GLN A 898 -28.71 10.65 -22.93
CA GLN A 898 -28.68 9.96 -24.21
C GLN A 898 -27.80 8.73 -24.05
N PHE A 899 -28.41 7.61 -23.68
CA PHE A 899 -27.74 6.31 -23.63
C PHE A 899 -28.06 5.53 -24.90
N PRO A 900 -27.11 4.73 -25.42
CA PRO A 900 -27.45 3.74 -26.42
C PRO A 900 -28.36 2.67 -25.79
N GLU A 901 -29.51 2.41 -26.42
CA GLU A 901 -30.43 1.33 -26.06
C GLU A 901 -30.18 0.13 -27.00
N GLY A 902 -30.06 -1.10 -26.46
CA GLY A 902 -29.82 -2.30 -27.28
C GLY A 902 -28.37 -2.47 -27.78
N ASP A 903 -28.19 -2.86 -29.04
CA ASP A 903 -26.90 -3.16 -29.71
C ASP A 903 -26.24 -1.91 -30.34
N GLN A 904 -26.67 -0.70 -29.95
CA GLN A 904 -26.15 0.56 -30.48
C GLN A 904 -24.68 0.80 -30.11
N PHE A 905 -23.86 1.21 -31.09
CA PHE A 905 -22.46 1.55 -30.89
C PHE A 905 -22.19 3.05 -31.05
N LEU A 906 -21.12 3.51 -30.42
CA LEU A 906 -20.70 4.90 -30.39
C LEU A 906 -19.76 5.17 -31.57
N PHE A 907 -20.24 5.91 -32.57
CA PHE A 907 -19.45 6.30 -33.73
C PHE A 907 -18.96 7.74 -33.57
N VAL A 908 -17.64 7.95 -33.61
CA VAL A 908 -17.02 9.27 -33.47
C VAL A 908 -16.38 9.69 -34.78
N ARG A 909 -16.85 10.82 -35.34
CA ARG A 909 -16.37 11.40 -36.60
C ARG A 909 -16.14 12.90 -36.49
N GLN A 910 -15.43 13.49 -37.45
CA GLN A 910 -15.39 14.94 -37.56
C GLN A 910 -16.77 15.48 -37.97
N SER A 911 -17.21 16.55 -37.30
CA SER A 911 -18.45 17.26 -37.62
C SER A 911 -18.37 17.92 -39.01
N SER A 912 -19.52 18.12 -39.67
CA SER A 912 -19.63 18.67 -41.02
C SER A 912 -19.14 20.12 -41.15
N ASP A 913 -19.03 20.84 -40.04
CA ASP A 913 -18.43 22.18 -39.94
C ASP A 913 -16.89 22.16 -39.78
N GLY A 914 -16.29 20.97 -39.60
CA GLY A 914 -14.86 20.77 -39.43
C GLY A 914 -14.29 21.22 -38.08
N LEU A 915 -15.13 21.71 -37.16
CA LEU A 915 -14.70 22.41 -35.93
C LEU A 915 -14.84 21.58 -34.64
N ALA A 916 -15.57 20.46 -34.70
CA ALA A 916 -15.83 19.60 -33.56
C ALA A 916 -15.82 18.11 -33.95
N LEU A 917 -15.78 17.23 -32.95
CA LEU A 917 -16.11 15.81 -33.12
C LEU A 917 -17.60 15.61 -32.84
N ASP A 918 -18.30 14.95 -33.75
CA ASP A 918 -19.68 14.53 -33.56
C ASP A 918 -19.71 13.10 -33.03
N VAL A 919 -20.59 12.86 -32.05
CA VAL A 919 -20.74 11.59 -31.35
C VAL A 919 -22.14 11.08 -31.62
N GLN A 920 -22.25 10.06 -32.47
CA GLN A 920 -23.53 9.49 -32.88
C GLN A 920 -23.72 8.10 -32.27
N PHE A 921 -24.93 7.84 -31.76
CA PHE A 921 -25.38 6.49 -31.42
C PHE A 921 -25.95 5.87 -32.68
N VAL A 922 -25.28 4.84 -33.19
CA VAL A 922 -25.68 4.16 -34.42
C VAL A 922 -26.30 2.82 -34.05
N ASP A 923 -27.56 2.65 -34.43
CA ASP A 923 -28.26 1.37 -34.35
C ASP A 923 -27.96 0.56 -35.63
N PRO A 924 -27.34 -0.62 -35.52
CA PRO A 924 -27.01 -1.44 -36.68
C PRO A 924 -28.26 -1.88 -37.48
N ASP A 925 -29.47 -1.79 -36.91
CA ASP A 925 -30.73 -2.22 -37.54
C ASP A 925 -31.67 -1.06 -37.93
N ALA A 926 -31.28 0.22 -37.75
CA ALA A 926 -32.14 1.35 -38.11
C ALA A 926 -32.23 1.56 -39.64
N PRO A 927 -33.44 1.55 -40.25
CA PRO A 927 -33.60 1.80 -41.68
C PRO A 927 -33.31 3.27 -42.02
N GLN A 928 -32.51 3.50 -43.07
CA GLN A 928 -32.27 4.85 -43.60
C GLN A 928 -33.57 5.47 -44.15
N PRO A 929 -33.80 6.78 -43.98
CA PRO A 929 -35.04 7.43 -44.42
C PRO A 929 -35.10 7.51 -45.95
N THR A 930 -35.97 6.72 -46.56
CA THR A 930 -36.54 6.99 -47.88
C THR A 930 -37.86 7.74 -47.70
N ASP A 931 -37.84 9.06 -47.90
CA ASP A 931 -39.06 9.87 -47.96
C ASP A 931 -39.77 9.65 -49.31
N ALA A 932 -40.94 8.98 -49.25
CA ALA A 932 -42.25 9.59 -49.53
C ALA A 932 -43.25 8.63 -50.22
N THR A 933 -44.37 8.43 -49.50
CA THR A 933 -45.78 8.28 -49.96
C THR A 933 -46.39 6.86 -50.03
N GLU A 934 -46.92 6.43 -48.86
CA GLU A 934 -48.28 5.91 -48.53
C GLU A 934 -49.05 4.89 -49.42
N PRO A 935 -50.09 4.17 -48.90
CA PRO A 935 -50.23 3.46 -47.62
C PRO A 935 -50.94 2.07 -47.71
N SER A 936 -50.78 1.28 -46.64
CA SER A 936 -51.73 0.30 -46.05
C SER A 936 -52.14 -0.99 -46.80
N LEU A 937 -51.88 -2.16 -46.21
CA LEU A 937 -52.86 -2.92 -45.39
C LEU A 937 -52.32 -4.31 -45.00
N VAL A 938 -52.34 -4.56 -43.68
CA VAL A 938 -52.72 -5.80 -42.98
C VAL A 938 -51.85 -7.05 -43.16
N LEU A 939 -51.22 -7.41 -42.04
CA LEU A 939 -50.70 -8.74 -41.73
C LEU A 939 -51.86 -9.75 -41.65
N THR A 940 -51.73 -10.87 -42.36
CA THR A 940 -52.33 -12.13 -41.91
C THR A 940 -51.22 -13.11 -41.60
N GLU A 941 -51.39 -13.74 -40.45
CA GLU A 941 -50.54 -14.77 -39.89
C GLU A 941 -50.59 -16.07 -40.69
N GLU A 942 -49.57 -16.87 -40.43
CA GLU A 942 -49.44 -18.31 -40.65
C GLU A 942 -48.96 -18.81 -42.02
N ASP A 943 -47.97 -19.69 -41.88
CA ASP A 943 -47.38 -20.61 -42.83
C ASP A 943 -46.53 -20.00 -43.95
N GLU A 944 -45.21 -20.17 -43.84
CA GLU A 944 -44.54 -21.26 -44.55
C GLU A 944 -43.03 -21.22 -44.26
N GLU A 945 -42.49 -22.42 -44.00
CA GLU A 945 -41.06 -22.71 -43.88
C GLU A 945 -40.22 -21.99 -44.95
N PRO A 946 -39.05 -21.40 -44.64
CA PRO A 946 -38.15 -20.98 -45.68
C PRO A 946 -37.41 -22.20 -46.23
N SER A 947 -38.03 -22.78 -47.26
CA SER A 947 -37.42 -23.19 -48.53
C SER A 947 -35.96 -23.65 -48.46
N ALA A 948 -35.80 -24.96 -48.59
CA ALA A 948 -34.59 -25.64 -49.00
C ALA A 948 -34.11 -25.18 -50.40
N ALA A 949 -33.38 -24.07 -50.46
CA ALA A 949 -32.46 -23.69 -51.55
C ALA A 949 -31.66 -22.46 -51.06
N ALA A 950 -30.46 -22.57 -50.50
CA ALA A 950 -29.32 -23.31 -51.01
C ALA A 950 -28.45 -23.82 -49.85
N ALA A 951 -28.41 -25.15 -49.69
CA ALA A 951 -27.27 -25.83 -49.11
C ALA A 951 -26.09 -25.69 -50.10
N GLY A 952 -25.49 -24.50 -50.15
CA GLY A 952 -24.19 -24.31 -50.76
C GLY A 952 -23.16 -24.93 -49.82
N GLU A 953 -22.29 -25.80 -50.33
CA GLU A 953 -21.10 -26.27 -49.62
C GLU A 953 -20.46 -25.10 -48.87
N LEU A 954 -20.28 -25.25 -47.56
CA LEU A 954 -19.48 -24.32 -46.78
C LEU A 954 -18.06 -24.34 -47.37
N ARG A 955 -17.55 -23.16 -47.71
CA ARG A 955 -16.20 -22.96 -48.26
C ARG A 955 -15.52 -21.82 -47.53
N LEU A 956 -14.19 -21.89 -47.40
CA LEU A 956 -13.42 -20.88 -46.67
C LEU A 956 -13.61 -19.48 -47.28
N GLU A 957 -13.67 -19.41 -48.60
CA GLU A 957 -13.82 -18.20 -49.40
C GLU A 957 -15.19 -17.53 -49.18
N ALA A 958 -16.26 -18.33 -49.15
CA ALA A 958 -17.62 -17.84 -48.92
C ALA A 958 -17.81 -17.31 -47.49
N ILE A 959 -17.23 -17.99 -46.50
CA ILE A 959 -17.29 -17.59 -45.09
C ILE A 959 -16.42 -16.35 -44.84
N ALA A 960 -15.25 -16.25 -45.48
CA ALA A 960 -14.40 -15.06 -45.41
C ALA A 960 -15.09 -13.81 -45.99
N LEU A 961 -15.91 -13.99 -47.04
CA LEU A 961 -16.64 -12.89 -47.69
C LEU A 961 -17.90 -12.41 -46.96
N ASP A 962 -18.75 -13.33 -46.50
CA ASP A 962 -20.08 -13.03 -45.96
C ASP A 962 -20.44 -14.01 -44.81
N SER A 963 -19.60 -14.06 -43.77
CA SER A 963 -19.82 -14.84 -42.56
C SER A 963 -21.14 -14.49 -41.87
N ARG A 964 -21.89 -15.51 -41.41
CA ARG A 964 -23.15 -15.35 -40.66
C ARG A 964 -23.02 -15.65 -39.16
N GLY A 965 -21.83 -16.06 -38.71
CA GLY A 965 -21.56 -16.40 -37.31
C GLY A 965 -22.35 -17.61 -36.82
N THR A 966 -22.73 -18.52 -37.72
CA THR A 966 -23.51 -19.72 -37.44
C THR A 966 -22.64 -20.82 -36.84
N HIS A 967 -23.27 -21.76 -36.13
CA HIS A 967 -22.55 -22.88 -35.53
C HIS A 967 -21.97 -23.83 -36.60
N GLU A 968 -22.65 -23.98 -37.74
CA GLU A 968 -22.20 -24.80 -38.87
C GLU A 968 -20.91 -24.25 -39.50
N GLU A 969 -20.80 -22.92 -39.68
CA GLU A 969 -19.57 -22.27 -40.15
C GLU A 969 -18.39 -22.54 -39.19
N VAL A 970 -18.62 -22.51 -37.88
CA VAL A 970 -17.53 -22.75 -36.90
C VAL A 970 -17.11 -24.21 -36.85
N LEU A 971 -18.05 -25.15 -37.01
CA LEU A 971 -17.71 -26.58 -37.13
C LEU A 971 -16.88 -26.84 -38.39
N PHE A 972 -17.27 -26.26 -39.53
CA PHE A 972 -16.51 -26.33 -40.77
C PHE A 972 -15.10 -25.73 -40.63
N LEU A 973 -14.98 -24.55 -39.99
CA LEU A 973 -13.68 -23.93 -39.76
C LEU A 973 -12.78 -24.71 -38.80
N ARG A 974 -13.37 -25.43 -37.84
CA ARG A 974 -12.62 -26.36 -36.97
C ARG A 974 -12.08 -27.54 -37.79
N GLU A 975 -12.93 -28.18 -38.59
CA GLU A 975 -12.51 -29.27 -39.48
C GLU A 975 -11.40 -28.81 -40.44
N LYS A 976 -11.54 -27.62 -41.03
CA LYS A 976 -10.48 -27.05 -41.88
C LYS A 976 -9.21 -26.66 -41.13
N PHE A 977 -9.31 -26.21 -39.89
CA PHE A 977 -8.13 -25.99 -39.05
C PHE A 977 -7.41 -27.30 -38.79
N ASP A 978 -8.14 -28.37 -38.43
CA ASP A 978 -7.58 -29.69 -38.16
C ASP A 978 -6.92 -30.26 -39.44
N GLU A 979 -7.54 -30.14 -40.61
CA GLU A 979 -6.93 -30.54 -41.90
C GLU A 979 -5.60 -29.84 -42.19
N VAL A 980 -5.52 -28.52 -41.94
CA VAL A 980 -4.30 -27.75 -42.17
C VAL A 980 -3.24 -28.08 -41.11
N ALA A 981 -3.66 -28.29 -39.85
CA ALA A 981 -2.77 -28.71 -38.78
C ALA A 981 -2.15 -30.08 -39.06
N GLU A 982 -2.95 -31.06 -39.49
CA GLU A 982 -2.47 -32.39 -39.88
C GLU A 982 -1.42 -32.31 -40.99
N ARG A 983 -1.59 -31.43 -41.99
CA ARG A 983 -0.59 -31.25 -43.08
C ARG A 983 0.74 -30.66 -42.59
N VAL A 984 0.71 -29.80 -41.58
CA VAL A 984 1.89 -29.14 -41.00
C VAL A 984 2.58 -30.04 -39.97
N GLU A 985 1.82 -30.91 -39.29
CA GLU A 985 2.33 -31.87 -38.31
C GLU A 985 2.74 -33.23 -38.94
N ASP A 986 2.44 -33.45 -40.23
CA ASP A 986 2.78 -34.67 -40.96
C ASP A 986 4.30 -34.94 -41.01
N GLU A 987 4.68 -36.22 -41.01
CA GLU A 987 6.08 -36.64 -41.14
C GLU A 987 6.72 -36.13 -42.45
N VAL A 988 5.93 -35.95 -43.51
CA VAL A 988 6.42 -35.37 -44.78
C VAL A 988 6.87 -33.92 -44.59
N TRP A 989 6.13 -33.14 -43.79
CA TRP A 989 6.50 -31.76 -43.45
C TRP A 989 7.79 -31.73 -42.62
N ALA A 990 7.84 -32.53 -41.56
CA ALA A 990 9.02 -32.63 -40.70
C ALA A 990 10.28 -33.06 -41.47
N ARG A 991 10.17 -34.10 -42.31
CA ARG A 991 11.29 -34.57 -43.16
C ARG A 991 11.76 -33.50 -44.13
N ARG A 992 10.85 -32.75 -44.75
CA ARG A 992 11.20 -31.69 -45.70
C ARG A 992 11.96 -30.53 -45.03
N LYS A 993 11.57 -30.16 -43.80
CA LYS A 993 12.28 -29.19 -42.97
C LYS A 993 13.65 -29.72 -42.56
N GLU A 994 13.73 -30.98 -42.16
CA GLU A 994 14.98 -31.63 -41.79
C GLU A 994 15.96 -31.74 -42.97
N ASP A 995 15.47 -32.09 -44.17
CA ASP A 995 16.28 -32.15 -45.38
C ASP A 995 16.87 -30.78 -45.74
N ALA A 996 16.08 -29.71 -45.63
CA ALA A 996 16.58 -28.35 -45.83
C ALA A 996 17.61 -27.94 -44.75
N LEU A 997 17.40 -28.32 -43.49
CA LEU A 997 18.35 -28.08 -42.40
C LEU A 997 19.63 -28.92 -42.55
N ARG A 998 19.56 -30.15 -43.08
CA ARG A 998 20.73 -30.97 -43.40
C ARG A 998 21.53 -30.37 -44.56
N GLU A 999 20.86 -29.81 -45.56
CA GLU A 999 21.53 -29.10 -46.65
C GLU A 999 22.34 -27.90 -46.13
N MET A 1000 21.82 -27.18 -45.13
CA MET A 1000 22.52 -26.09 -44.42
C MET A 1000 23.80 -26.55 -43.70
N GLN A 1001 23.91 -27.83 -43.35
CA GLN A 1001 25.08 -28.39 -42.68
C GLN A 1001 26.17 -28.90 -43.65
N SER A 1002 25.92 -28.84 -44.97
CA SER A 1002 26.92 -29.26 -45.96
C SER A 1002 28.11 -28.30 -46.00
N ALA A 1003 29.32 -28.84 -46.20
CA ALA A 1003 30.57 -28.06 -46.13
C ALA A 1003 30.64 -26.91 -47.16
N ASP A 1004 30.01 -27.09 -48.32
CA ASP A 1004 29.98 -26.10 -49.41
C ASP A 1004 28.70 -25.26 -49.43
N PHE A 1005 27.83 -25.38 -48.40
CA PHE A 1005 26.53 -24.72 -48.36
C PHE A 1005 26.61 -23.22 -48.63
N TRP A 1006 27.50 -22.51 -47.93
CA TRP A 1006 27.63 -21.06 -48.03
C TRP A 1006 28.14 -20.58 -49.40
N ALA A 1007 28.80 -21.47 -50.17
CA ALA A 1007 29.23 -21.19 -51.53
C ALA A 1007 28.17 -21.59 -52.58
N SER A 1008 27.24 -22.50 -52.23
CA SER A 1008 26.20 -23.02 -53.13
C SER A 1008 25.10 -21.98 -53.39
N PRO A 1009 24.69 -21.74 -54.65
CA PRO A 1009 23.50 -20.96 -54.96
C PRO A 1009 22.20 -21.55 -54.40
N ALA A 1010 22.15 -22.86 -54.13
CA ALA A 1010 20.98 -23.54 -53.58
C ALA A 1010 20.67 -23.13 -52.12
N ARG A 1011 21.62 -22.48 -51.42
CA ARG A 1011 21.44 -22.06 -50.03
C ARG A 1011 20.23 -21.16 -49.80
N PHE A 1012 19.91 -20.32 -50.78
CA PHE A 1012 18.81 -19.37 -50.67
C PHE A 1012 17.46 -20.08 -50.72
N ALA A 1013 17.32 -21.09 -51.57
CA ALA A 1013 16.13 -21.94 -51.63
C ALA A 1013 15.94 -22.73 -50.32
N ALA A 1014 17.02 -23.28 -49.75
CA ALA A 1014 16.99 -24.00 -48.48
C ALA A 1014 16.63 -23.08 -47.29
N LEU A 1015 17.29 -21.93 -47.16
CA LEU A 1015 17.00 -20.95 -46.10
C LEU A 1015 15.57 -20.39 -46.22
N GLY A 1016 15.15 -20.06 -47.44
CA GLY A 1016 13.79 -19.61 -47.70
C GLY A 1016 12.74 -20.68 -47.37
N ALA A 1017 13.03 -21.97 -47.64
CA ALA A 1017 12.11 -23.05 -47.33
C ALA A 1017 11.89 -23.21 -45.83
N VAL A 1018 12.97 -23.18 -45.04
CA VAL A 1018 12.87 -23.23 -43.58
C VAL A 1018 12.11 -22.02 -43.04
N GLU A 1019 12.45 -20.81 -43.49
CA GLU A 1019 11.77 -19.57 -43.06
C GLU A 1019 10.28 -19.60 -43.38
N TYR A 1020 9.90 -20.05 -44.57
CA TYR A 1020 8.51 -20.12 -44.97
C TYR A 1020 7.71 -21.16 -44.18
N MET A 1021 8.32 -22.31 -43.89
CA MET A 1021 7.71 -23.35 -43.06
C MET A 1021 7.51 -22.88 -41.63
N ASP A 1022 8.51 -22.20 -41.03
CA ASP A 1022 8.39 -21.58 -39.71
C ASP A 1022 7.27 -20.53 -39.67
N ARG A 1023 7.15 -19.73 -40.74
CA ARG A 1023 6.07 -18.74 -40.88
C ARG A 1023 4.70 -19.40 -40.93
N ILE A 1024 4.53 -20.48 -41.70
CA ILE A 1024 3.27 -21.26 -41.76
C ILE A 1024 2.91 -21.88 -40.40
N GLU A 1025 3.88 -22.46 -39.69
CA GLU A 1025 3.70 -23.00 -38.33
C GLU A 1025 3.23 -21.91 -37.34
N ALA A 1026 3.86 -20.73 -37.36
CA ALA A 1026 3.45 -19.59 -36.54
C ALA A 1026 2.06 -19.04 -36.93
N GLY A 1027 1.73 -19.06 -38.22
CA GLY A 1027 0.42 -18.73 -38.77
C GLY A 1027 -0.67 -19.67 -38.28
N LEU A 1028 -0.41 -20.98 -38.27
CA LEU A 1028 -1.30 -22.02 -37.73
C LEU A 1028 -1.54 -21.80 -36.22
N GLY A 1029 -0.49 -21.51 -35.45
CA GLY A 1029 -0.63 -21.14 -34.04
C GLY A 1029 -1.52 -19.90 -33.81
N THR A 1030 -1.51 -18.95 -34.75
CA THR A 1030 -2.42 -17.79 -34.73
C THR A 1030 -3.86 -18.17 -35.04
N ALA A 1031 -4.09 -19.04 -36.03
CA ALA A 1031 -5.42 -19.59 -36.33
C ALA A 1031 -6.01 -20.35 -35.13
N GLY A 1032 -5.20 -21.15 -34.42
CA GLY A 1032 -5.63 -21.89 -33.23
C GLY A 1032 -6.09 -20.96 -32.09
N ARG A 1033 -5.41 -19.82 -31.88
CA ARG A 1033 -5.83 -18.79 -30.92
C ARG A 1033 -7.15 -18.12 -31.31
N LEU A 1034 -7.37 -17.88 -32.61
CA LEU A 1034 -8.65 -17.33 -33.12
C LEU A 1034 -9.78 -18.34 -32.93
N LEU A 1035 -9.55 -19.62 -33.23
CA LEU A 1035 -10.51 -20.70 -33.01
C LEU A 1035 -10.84 -20.90 -31.52
N ALA A 1036 -9.87 -20.77 -30.62
CA ALA A 1036 -10.09 -20.86 -29.18
C ALA A 1036 -11.00 -19.74 -28.64
N ARG A 1037 -10.97 -18.54 -29.25
CA ARG A 1037 -11.84 -17.41 -28.89
C ARG A 1037 -13.30 -17.60 -29.32
N LEU A 1038 -13.57 -18.56 -30.21
CA LEU A 1038 -14.92 -18.93 -30.63
C LEU A 1038 -15.59 -19.96 -29.69
N ARG A 1039 -14.98 -20.31 -28.55
CA ARG A 1039 -15.54 -21.25 -27.56
C ARG A 1039 -16.60 -20.58 -26.67
N GLY A 1040 -17.86 -21.01 -26.77
CA GLY A 1040 -18.96 -20.65 -25.85
C GLY A 1040 -20.36 -21.01 -26.39
N GLU A 1041 -21.33 -21.27 -25.50
CA GLU A 1041 -22.74 -21.60 -25.83
C GLU A 1041 -23.56 -20.36 -26.24
N ARG A 1042 -23.11 -19.62 -27.25
CA ARG A 1042 -23.89 -18.52 -27.85
C ARG A 1042 -24.56 -19.01 -29.12
N LYS A 1043 -25.85 -18.71 -29.29
CA LYS A 1043 -26.62 -19.03 -30.52
C LYS A 1043 -26.09 -18.33 -31.79
N ARG A 1044 -25.39 -17.20 -31.64
CA ARG A 1044 -24.69 -16.47 -32.72
C ARG A 1044 -23.31 -16.03 -32.24
N LEU A 1045 -22.29 -16.34 -33.02
CA LEU A 1045 -20.89 -15.98 -32.77
C LEU A 1045 -20.52 -14.73 -33.60
N PRO A 1046 -19.51 -13.94 -33.20
CA PRO A 1046 -19.15 -12.70 -33.89
C PRO A 1046 -18.75 -12.97 -35.36
N PRO A 1047 -19.50 -12.46 -36.36
CA PRO A 1047 -19.27 -12.77 -37.76
C PRO A 1047 -17.86 -12.39 -38.26
N ASP A 1048 -17.33 -11.25 -37.79
CA ASP A 1048 -15.99 -10.77 -38.18
C ASP A 1048 -14.86 -11.68 -37.69
N LEU A 1049 -15.02 -12.31 -36.53
CA LEU A 1049 -14.03 -13.23 -35.98
C LEU A 1049 -14.02 -14.54 -36.78
N VAL A 1050 -15.19 -15.00 -37.19
CA VAL A 1050 -15.39 -16.17 -38.06
C VAL A 1050 -14.83 -15.90 -39.46
N ALA A 1051 -15.10 -14.72 -40.04
CA ALA A 1051 -14.56 -14.30 -41.34
C ALA A 1051 -13.03 -14.21 -41.33
N ARG A 1052 -12.43 -13.62 -40.28
CA ARG A 1052 -10.97 -13.55 -40.12
C ARG A 1052 -10.30 -14.91 -39.96
N LEU A 1053 -10.95 -15.84 -39.24
CA LEU A 1053 -10.43 -17.21 -39.12
C LEU A 1053 -10.51 -17.94 -40.47
N ALA A 1054 -11.61 -17.79 -41.22
CA ALA A 1054 -11.78 -18.35 -42.55
C ALA A 1054 -10.72 -17.82 -43.54
N GLU A 1055 -10.46 -16.52 -43.53
CA GLU A 1055 -9.42 -15.89 -44.35
C GLU A 1055 -8.01 -16.43 -44.01
N GLN A 1056 -7.68 -16.51 -42.71
CA GLN A 1056 -6.39 -17.04 -42.27
C GLN A 1056 -6.19 -18.50 -42.68
N LEU A 1057 -7.23 -19.33 -42.55
CA LEU A 1057 -7.19 -20.74 -42.96
C LEU A 1057 -7.09 -20.89 -44.48
N TYR A 1058 -7.78 -20.05 -45.26
CA TYR A 1058 -7.67 -20.02 -46.72
C TYR A 1058 -6.24 -19.76 -47.19
N LEU A 1059 -5.57 -18.76 -46.60
CA LEU A 1059 -4.19 -18.43 -46.92
C LEU A 1059 -3.21 -19.54 -46.51
N LEU A 1060 -3.39 -20.12 -45.31
CA LEU A 1060 -2.52 -21.20 -44.83
C LEU A 1060 -2.68 -22.48 -45.66
N ASP A 1061 -3.92 -22.86 -46.02
CA ASP A 1061 -4.18 -24.01 -46.88
C ASP A 1061 -3.54 -23.82 -48.27
N SER A 1062 -3.72 -22.64 -48.85
CA SER A 1062 -3.10 -22.28 -50.14
C SER A 1062 -1.56 -22.34 -50.08
N ALA A 1063 -0.96 -21.85 -48.98
CA ALA A 1063 0.49 -21.87 -48.79
C ALA A 1063 1.03 -23.30 -48.60
N CYS A 1064 0.32 -24.16 -47.85
CA CYS A 1064 0.69 -25.56 -47.68
C CYS A 1064 0.68 -26.31 -49.02
N ARG A 1065 -0.35 -26.10 -49.85
CA ARG A 1065 -0.45 -26.73 -51.18
C ARG A 1065 0.63 -26.22 -52.14
N SER A 1066 0.87 -24.90 -52.16
CA SER A 1066 1.91 -24.26 -52.96
C SER A 1066 3.30 -24.81 -52.60
N LEU A 1067 3.61 -24.90 -51.31
CA LEU A 1067 4.86 -25.49 -50.83
C LEU A 1067 4.97 -26.97 -51.20
N ALA A 1068 3.90 -27.75 -51.03
CA ALA A 1068 3.87 -29.16 -51.41
C ALA A 1068 4.18 -29.36 -52.91
N ALA A 1069 3.62 -28.51 -53.77
CA ALA A 1069 3.83 -28.51 -55.21
C ALA A 1069 5.20 -27.93 -55.65
N GLY A 1070 5.98 -27.35 -54.72
CA GLY A 1070 7.26 -26.70 -55.04
C GLY A 1070 7.11 -25.40 -55.83
N GLU A 1071 5.98 -24.73 -55.67
CA GLU A 1071 5.72 -23.46 -56.34
C GLU A 1071 6.51 -22.31 -55.67
N PRO A 1072 6.84 -21.25 -56.43
CA PRO A 1072 7.41 -20.03 -55.88
C PRO A 1072 6.48 -19.40 -54.83
N ARG A 1073 7.07 -18.76 -53.83
CA ARG A 1073 6.33 -18.17 -52.70
C ARG A 1073 5.92 -16.73 -52.98
N ASP A 1074 6.89 -15.94 -53.42
CA ASP A 1074 6.80 -14.50 -53.59
C ASP A 1074 6.74 -14.13 -55.08
N ALA A 1075 6.17 -12.96 -55.38
CA ALA A 1075 5.91 -12.54 -56.75
C ALA A 1075 6.32 -11.09 -57.00
N PHE A 1076 6.80 -10.82 -58.22
CA PHE A 1076 6.81 -9.48 -58.78
C PHE A 1076 5.57 -9.27 -59.64
N LEU A 1077 4.93 -8.12 -59.44
CA LEU A 1077 3.72 -7.69 -60.13
C LEU A 1077 4.01 -6.39 -60.90
N LEU A 1078 3.75 -6.40 -62.20
CA LEU A 1078 3.86 -5.24 -63.07
C LEU A 1078 2.47 -4.88 -63.63
N VAL A 1079 2.01 -3.66 -63.37
CA VAL A 1079 0.75 -3.11 -63.91
C VAL A 1079 1.06 -1.95 -64.85
N GLN A 1080 0.58 -2.00 -66.08
CA GLN A 1080 0.82 -0.99 -67.10
C GLN A 1080 -0.43 -0.69 -67.93
N ALA A 1081 -0.59 0.56 -68.35
CA ALA A 1081 -1.61 0.93 -69.34
C ALA A 1081 -1.24 0.40 -70.73
N SER A 1082 -2.19 -0.21 -71.45
CA SER A 1082 -1.94 -0.77 -72.78
C SER A 1082 -2.22 0.24 -73.90
N ARG A 1083 -1.28 0.45 -74.84
CA ARG A 1083 -1.49 1.29 -76.03
C ARG A 1083 -1.97 0.46 -77.22
N GLU A 1084 -3.27 0.53 -77.51
CA GLU A 1084 -3.81 0.08 -78.80
C GLU A 1084 -4.36 1.26 -79.63
N PRO A 1085 -4.33 1.17 -80.98
CA PRO A 1085 -4.93 2.19 -81.83
C PRO A 1085 -6.44 2.27 -81.61
N GLY A 1086 -6.95 3.43 -81.17
CA GLY A 1086 -8.39 3.71 -81.08
C GLY A 1086 -9.01 3.73 -79.67
N THR A 1087 -8.23 3.53 -78.61
CA THR A 1087 -8.71 3.61 -77.21
C THR A 1087 -8.33 4.94 -76.53
N ASP A 1088 -9.21 5.46 -75.66
CA ASP A 1088 -8.92 6.66 -74.86
C ASP A 1088 -7.81 6.36 -73.84
N TRP A 1089 -6.66 6.99 -74.08
CA TRP A 1089 -5.45 6.85 -73.30
C TRP A 1089 -5.66 7.23 -71.82
N ALA A 1090 -6.36 8.34 -71.55
CA ALA A 1090 -6.57 8.84 -70.20
C ALA A 1090 -7.42 7.87 -69.35
N THR A 1091 -8.33 7.14 -69.99
CA THR A 1091 -9.18 6.16 -69.30
C THR A 1091 -8.43 4.86 -69.04
N SER A 1092 -7.51 4.45 -69.92
CA SER A 1092 -6.64 3.27 -69.68
C SER A 1092 -5.61 3.52 -68.58
N ASP A 1093 -5.05 4.74 -68.49
CA ASP A 1093 -4.15 5.16 -67.41
C ASP A 1093 -4.83 5.12 -66.03
N ARG A 1094 -6.02 5.73 -65.91
CA ARG A 1094 -6.81 5.68 -64.67
C ARG A 1094 -7.19 4.26 -64.27
N PHE A 1095 -7.52 3.42 -65.25
CA PHE A 1095 -7.88 2.04 -64.99
C PHE A 1095 -6.69 1.22 -64.47
N ALA A 1096 -5.49 1.40 -65.06
CA ALA A 1096 -4.27 0.75 -64.58
C ALA A 1096 -3.93 1.15 -63.12
N ARG A 1097 -4.10 2.43 -62.74
CA ARG A 1097 -3.96 2.89 -61.34
C ARG A 1097 -4.96 2.22 -60.41
N ARG A 1098 -6.22 2.09 -60.85
CA ARG A 1098 -7.27 1.43 -60.06
C ARG A 1098 -6.96 -0.06 -59.83
N LEU A 1099 -6.38 -0.74 -60.82
CA LEU A 1099 -5.91 -2.13 -60.64
C LEU A 1099 -4.71 -2.24 -59.70
N ALA A 1100 -3.74 -1.33 -59.79
CA ALA A 1100 -2.62 -1.30 -58.84
C ALA A 1100 -3.11 -1.08 -57.40
N GLN A 1101 -4.12 -0.22 -57.20
CA GLN A 1101 -4.77 -0.04 -55.91
C GLN A 1101 -5.54 -1.29 -55.45
N MET A 1102 -6.23 -1.99 -56.36
CA MET A 1102 -6.91 -3.27 -56.06
C MET A 1102 -5.93 -4.30 -55.48
N TYR A 1103 -4.76 -4.49 -56.12
CA TYR A 1103 -3.75 -5.43 -55.62
C TYR A 1103 -3.11 -4.97 -54.31
N ARG A 1104 -2.92 -3.65 -54.12
CA ARG A 1104 -2.45 -3.08 -52.85
C ARG A 1104 -3.43 -3.37 -51.71
N ARG A 1105 -4.73 -3.12 -51.94
CA ARG A 1105 -5.79 -3.39 -50.95
C ARG A 1105 -5.90 -4.88 -50.62
N TRP A 1106 -5.80 -5.75 -51.62
CA TRP A 1106 -5.75 -7.20 -51.41
C TRP A 1106 -4.59 -7.60 -50.49
N ALA A 1107 -3.37 -7.13 -50.79
CA ALA A 1107 -2.19 -7.44 -49.98
C ALA A 1107 -2.32 -6.90 -48.54
N GLU A 1108 -2.84 -5.68 -48.37
CA GLU A 1108 -3.07 -5.07 -47.05
C GLU A 1108 -4.09 -5.87 -46.22
N ARG A 1109 -5.22 -6.28 -46.82
CA ARG A 1109 -6.26 -7.06 -46.14
C ARG A 1109 -5.73 -8.42 -45.68
N ARG A 1110 -4.99 -9.11 -46.56
CA ARG A 1110 -4.36 -10.42 -46.27
C ARG A 1110 -3.06 -10.32 -45.46
N ARG A 1111 -2.66 -9.10 -45.03
CA ARG A 1111 -1.43 -8.81 -44.26
C ARG A 1111 -0.14 -9.30 -44.94
N MET A 1112 -0.09 -9.21 -46.27
CA MET A 1112 1.11 -9.47 -47.05
C MET A 1112 1.99 -8.23 -47.11
N ARG A 1113 3.30 -8.42 -47.33
CA ARG A 1113 4.22 -7.31 -47.59
C ARG A 1113 4.10 -6.92 -49.06
N PHE A 1114 3.76 -5.66 -49.31
CA PHE A 1114 3.61 -5.07 -50.64
C PHE A 1114 4.62 -3.93 -50.79
N GLU A 1115 5.74 -4.20 -51.46
CA GLU A 1115 6.85 -3.25 -51.64
C GLU A 1115 6.83 -2.66 -53.04
N VAL A 1116 6.56 -1.36 -53.15
CA VAL A 1116 6.55 -0.64 -54.42
C VAL A 1116 7.99 -0.36 -54.85
N ILE A 1117 8.42 -1.01 -55.94
CA ILE A 1117 9.76 -0.86 -56.52
C ILE A 1117 9.81 0.39 -57.41
N GLU A 1118 8.78 0.57 -58.23
CA GLU A 1118 8.62 1.69 -59.14
C GLU A 1118 7.12 1.97 -59.30
N GLU A 1119 6.70 3.21 -59.11
CA GLU A 1119 5.33 3.62 -59.43
C GLU A 1119 5.36 5.06 -59.92
N GLY A 1120 4.91 5.30 -61.15
CA GLY A 1120 4.90 6.63 -61.72
C GLY A 1120 4.49 6.66 -63.18
N ASP A 1121 4.45 7.87 -63.72
CA ASP A 1121 4.24 8.12 -65.15
C ASP A 1121 5.59 7.92 -65.81
N GLY A 1122 5.71 6.91 -66.69
CA GLY A 1122 6.98 6.44 -67.24
C GLY A 1122 7.92 7.57 -67.65
N SER A 1123 9.18 7.47 -67.22
CA SER A 1123 10.21 8.49 -67.39
C SER A 1123 10.41 8.88 -68.86
N GLN A 1124 10.32 10.19 -69.14
CA GLN A 1124 10.73 10.84 -70.37
C GLN A 1124 12.25 10.80 -70.55
N ASP A 1125 12.81 9.68 -70.99
CA ASP A 1125 14.13 9.68 -71.63
C ASP A 1125 13.94 9.89 -73.13
N ASN A 1126 13.81 11.17 -73.50
CA ASN A 1126 14.00 11.82 -74.82
C ASN A 1126 12.90 12.85 -75.13
N GLY A 1127 13.08 14.08 -74.62
CA GLY A 1127 12.72 15.34 -75.28
C GLY A 1127 11.40 15.45 -76.07
N GLY A 1128 10.29 14.95 -75.54
CA GLY A 1128 8.97 15.07 -76.17
C GLY A 1128 7.86 15.33 -75.14
N SER A 1129 7.12 16.42 -75.32
CA SER A 1129 6.03 16.87 -74.45
C SER A 1129 4.76 15.99 -74.58
N GLY A 1130 4.82 14.77 -74.05
CA GLY A 1130 3.68 13.87 -73.91
C GLY A 1130 3.65 13.24 -72.51
N ALA A 1131 2.45 13.07 -71.94
CA ALA A 1131 2.24 12.40 -70.65
C ALA A 1131 2.73 10.94 -70.70
N GLY A 1132 3.56 10.54 -69.73
CA GLY A 1132 4.16 9.20 -69.63
C GLY A 1132 3.12 8.11 -69.34
N GLU A 1133 3.48 6.85 -69.59
CA GLU A 1133 2.62 5.69 -69.34
C GLU A 1133 2.64 5.30 -67.86
N TYR A 1134 1.49 5.20 -67.18
CA TYR A 1134 1.47 4.67 -65.82
C TYR A 1134 2.04 3.25 -65.78
N ARG A 1135 3.04 3.07 -64.92
CA ARG A 1135 3.75 1.82 -64.69
C ARG A 1135 3.93 1.65 -63.18
N ALA A 1136 3.48 0.52 -62.66
CA ALA A 1136 3.69 0.11 -61.27
C ALA A 1136 4.34 -1.26 -61.21
N LEU A 1137 5.57 -1.34 -60.71
CA LEU A 1137 6.31 -2.56 -60.42
C LEU A 1137 6.40 -2.74 -58.91
N VAL A 1138 5.97 -3.90 -58.43
CA VAL A 1138 5.83 -4.18 -56.99
C VAL A 1138 6.34 -5.59 -56.68
N ALA A 1139 6.98 -5.76 -55.53
CA ALA A 1139 7.23 -7.07 -54.92
C ALA A 1139 6.16 -7.40 -53.87
N VAL A 1140 5.59 -8.59 -53.94
CA VAL A 1140 4.61 -9.09 -52.96
C VAL A 1140 5.13 -10.35 -52.30
N SER A 1141 5.20 -10.35 -50.97
CA SER A 1141 5.60 -11.51 -50.17
C SER A 1141 4.62 -11.84 -49.06
N GLY A 1142 4.33 -13.13 -48.88
CA GLY A 1142 3.27 -13.60 -47.98
C GLY A 1142 2.85 -15.05 -48.21
N TYR A 1143 1.79 -15.49 -47.53
CA TYR A 1143 1.23 -16.83 -47.74
C TYR A 1143 0.64 -16.93 -49.16
N ALA A 1144 1.14 -17.88 -49.96
CA ALA A 1144 0.71 -18.16 -51.32
C ALA A 1144 0.66 -16.94 -52.28
N ALA A 1145 1.50 -15.91 -52.07
CA ALA A 1145 1.41 -14.67 -52.84
C ALA A 1145 1.53 -14.88 -54.36
N TYR A 1146 2.51 -15.66 -54.82
CA TYR A 1146 2.64 -16.02 -56.23
C TYR A 1146 1.49 -16.90 -56.73
N THR A 1147 1.14 -17.95 -55.99
CA THR A 1147 0.06 -18.88 -56.37
C THR A 1147 -1.29 -18.17 -56.55
N ILE A 1148 -1.60 -17.18 -55.71
CA ILE A 1148 -2.84 -16.39 -55.82
C ILE A 1148 -2.77 -15.39 -56.97
N LEU A 1149 -1.62 -14.75 -57.20
CA LEU A 1149 -1.49 -13.71 -58.23
C LEU A 1149 -1.23 -14.25 -59.65
N ARG A 1150 -0.68 -15.45 -59.82
CA ARG A 1150 -0.27 -15.95 -61.15
C ARG A 1150 -1.38 -15.94 -62.20
N ASP A 1151 -2.63 -16.17 -61.78
CA ASP A 1151 -3.81 -16.19 -62.67
C ASP A 1151 -4.24 -14.78 -63.10
N GLU A 1152 -3.70 -13.74 -62.48
CA GLU A 1152 -3.93 -12.34 -62.81
C GLU A 1152 -3.03 -11.85 -63.96
N SER A 1153 -2.09 -12.67 -64.42
CA SER A 1153 -1.17 -12.31 -65.50
C SER A 1153 -1.89 -12.30 -66.87
N GLY A 1154 -2.12 -11.12 -67.44
CA GLY A 1154 -2.73 -10.91 -68.74
C GLY A 1154 -3.40 -9.54 -68.90
N LEU A 1155 -4.42 -9.46 -69.76
CA LEU A 1155 -5.11 -8.21 -70.08
C LEU A 1155 -6.40 -8.03 -69.28
N HIS A 1156 -6.50 -6.92 -68.56
CA HIS A 1156 -7.71 -6.48 -67.86
C HIS A 1156 -8.41 -5.41 -68.71
N VAL A 1157 -9.73 -5.53 -68.87
CA VAL A 1157 -10.52 -4.65 -69.76
C VAL A 1157 -11.68 -4.02 -69.01
N LEU A 1158 -11.74 -2.69 -68.97
CA LEU A 1158 -12.89 -1.93 -68.49
C LEU A 1158 -13.80 -1.55 -69.66
N GLU A 1159 -15.05 -1.96 -69.63
CA GLU A 1159 -16.08 -1.69 -70.63
C GLU A 1159 -17.00 -0.56 -70.14
N THR A 1160 -16.97 0.59 -70.82
CA THR A 1160 -17.87 1.73 -70.57
C THR A 1160 -18.85 1.92 -71.73
N PRO A 1161 -20.16 2.11 -71.50
CA PRO A 1161 -21.14 2.20 -72.57
C PRO A 1161 -20.90 3.45 -73.44
N GLN A 1162 -20.90 3.28 -74.77
CA GLN A 1162 -20.82 4.39 -75.74
C GLN A 1162 -22.18 4.64 -76.42
N ASP A 1163 -22.91 3.57 -76.78
CA ASP A 1163 -24.31 3.58 -77.27
C ASP A 1163 -25.03 2.29 -76.81
N GLU A 1164 -26.34 2.10 -77.08
CA GLU A 1164 -27.13 0.90 -76.70
C GLU A 1164 -26.54 -0.46 -77.16
N LYS A 1165 -25.61 -0.46 -78.13
CA LYS A 1165 -24.98 -1.67 -78.68
C LYS A 1165 -23.44 -1.64 -78.72
N SER A 1166 -22.78 -0.59 -78.22
CA SER A 1166 -21.32 -0.41 -78.32
C SER A 1166 -20.70 0.00 -76.97
N PHE A 1167 -19.50 -0.51 -76.68
CA PHE A 1167 -18.74 -0.19 -75.46
C PHE A 1167 -17.36 0.37 -75.83
N ASN A 1168 -16.97 1.46 -75.19
CA ASN A 1168 -15.58 1.90 -75.13
C ASN A 1168 -14.81 0.96 -74.19
N ARG A 1169 -13.54 0.68 -74.50
CA ARG A 1169 -12.73 -0.32 -73.80
C ARG A 1169 -11.42 0.29 -73.32
N ALA A 1170 -11.24 0.42 -72.02
CA ALA A 1170 -9.95 0.77 -71.42
C ALA A 1170 -9.18 -0.51 -71.08
N ARG A 1171 -7.87 -0.55 -71.30
CA ARG A 1171 -7.08 -1.78 -71.18
C ARG A 1171 -5.83 -1.56 -70.33
N ALA A 1172 -5.60 -2.47 -69.39
CA ALA A 1172 -4.40 -2.52 -68.58
C ALA A 1172 -3.79 -3.93 -68.66
N SER A 1173 -2.47 -3.99 -68.85
CA SER A 1173 -1.71 -5.23 -68.80
C SER A 1173 -1.18 -5.44 -67.39
N VAL A 1174 -1.39 -6.64 -66.87
CA VAL A 1174 -0.85 -7.11 -65.61
C VAL A 1174 0.10 -8.27 -65.92
N ARG A 1175 1.32 -8.24 -65.39
CA ARG A 1175 2.28 -9.34 -65.50
C ARG A 1175 2.72 -9.76 -64.12
N VAL A 1176 2.68 -11.06 -63.86
CA VAL A 1176 3.06 -11.66 -62.58
C VAL A 1176 4.17 -12.66 -62.85
N VAL A 1177 5.32 -12.47 -62.20
CA VAL A 1177 6.48 -13.37 -62.31
C VAL A 1177 6.96 -13.78 -60.92
N ALA A 1178 7.56 -14.95 -60.82
CA ALA A 1178 8.10 -15.44 -59.56
C ALA A 1178 9.31 -14.59 -59.11
N GLN A 1179 9.36 -14.23 -57.83
CA GLN A 1179 10.56 -13.63 -57.25
C GLN A 1179 11.58 -14.75 -56.95
N PRO A 1180 12.84 -14.63 -57.41
CA PRO A 1180 13.88 -15.60 -57.08
C PRO A 1180 14.14 -15.67 -55.57
N ASP A 1181 14.45 -16.87 -55.05
CA ASP A 1181 14.81 -17.05 -53.63
C ASP A 1181 16.11 -16.31 -53.24
N GLU A 1182 16.98 -16.01 -54.21
CA GLU A 1182 18.19 -15.24 -53.98
C GLU A 1182 17.85 -13.78 -53.57
N PRO A 1183 18.39 -13.24 -52.48
CA PRO A 1183 18.14 -11.88 -52.07
C PRO A 1183 18.72 -10.88 -53.08
N ALA A 1184 17.98 -9.81 -53.37
CA ALA A 1184 18.37 -8.83 -54.38
C ALA A 1184 19.68 -8.06 -54.11
N GLY A 1185 20.19 -8.06 -52.86
CA GLY A 1185 21.34 -7.27 -52.42
C GLY A 1185 20.95 -5.97 -51.69
N HIS A 1186 21.93 -5.13 -51.35
CA HIS A 1186 21.69 -3.87 -50.62
C HIS A 1186 21.39 -2.69 -51.56
N GLY A 1187 20.32 -1.95 -51.28
CA GLY A 1187 19.91 -0.73 -51.99
C GLY A 1187 18.66 -0.93 -52.87
N THR A 1188 17.86 0.13 -53.00
CA THR A 1188 16.59 0.13 -53.75
C THR A 1188 16.76 -0.21 -55.25
N GLY A 1189 17.94 0.06 -55.83
CA GLY A 1189 18.25 -0.30 -57.21
C GLY A 1189 18.46 -1.80 -57.45
N ALA A 1190 18.79 -2.57 -56.41
CA ALA A 1190 19.13 -3.99 -56.55
C ALA A 1190 17.88 -4.87 -56.72
N LEU A 1191 16.83 -4.60 -55.94
CA LEU A 1191 15.51 -5.24 -56.09
C LEU A 1191 14.85 -4.90 -57.42
N ARG A 1192 15.00 -3.66 -57.89
CA ARG A 1192 14.57 -3.23 -59.22
C ARG A 1192 15.22 -4.05 -60.33
N LEU A 1193 16.54 -4.19 -60.30
CA LEU A 1193 17.28 -4.96 -61.31
C LEU A 1193 16.90 -6.44 -61.30
N GLN A 1194 16.64 -7.02 -60.13
CA GLN A 1194 16.17 -8.40 -60.00
C GLN A 1194 14.77 -8.58 -60.61
N ALA A 1195 13.85 -7.66 -60.33
CA ALA A 1195 12.50 -7.69 -60.89
C ALA A 1195 12.50 -7.50 -62.41
N GLU A 1196 13.29 -6.57 -62.93
CA GLU A 1196 13.46 -6.35 -64.38
C GLU A 1196 14.00 -7.60 -65.09
N ARG A 1197 15.03 -8.26 -64.52
CA ARG A 1197 15.56 -9.53 -65.05
C ARG A 1197 14.52 -10.65 -65.04
N ALA A 1198 13.75 -10.78 -63.96
CA ALA A 1198 12.69 -11.78 -63.87
C ALA A 1198 11.62 -11.56 -64.95
N LEU A 1199 11.21 -10.29 -65.16
CA LEU A 1199 10.26 -9.89 -66.20
C LEU A 1199 10.80 -10.04 -67.63
N GLU A 1200 12.11 -9.90 -67.85
CA GLU A 1200 12.76 -10.14 -69.15
C GLU A 1200 12.85 -11.63 -69.49
N SER A 1201 13.07 -12.48 -68.48
CA SER A 1201 13.18 -13.93 -68.64
C SER A 1201 11.83 -14.62 -68.88
N ASP A 1202 10.73 -13.99 -68.47
CA ASP A 1202 9.37 -14.48 -68.70
C ASP A 1202 8.81 -13.95 -70.02
N ALA A 1203 8.67 -14.82 -71.02
CA ALA A 1203 8.09 -14.50 -72.33
C ALA A 1203 6.53 -14.48 -72.33
N GLY A 1204 5.91 -14.41 -71.14
CA GLY A 1204 4.48 -14.60 -70.88
C GLY A 1204 3.52 -13.69 -71.66
N ALA A 1205 2.40 -14.29 -72.11
CA ALA A 1205 1.57 -13.90 -73.24
C ALA A 1205 0.80 -12.55 -73.11
N PRO A 1206 1.18 -11.48 -73.84
CA PRO A 1206 0.61 -10.14 -73.67
C PRO A 1206 -0.78 -9.93 -74.32
N GLY A 1207 -1.59 -10.98 -74.52
CA GLY A 1207 -2.82 -10.88 -75.33
C GLY A 1207 -4.08 -11.55 -74.79
N VAL A 1208 -4.00 -12.33 -73.70
CA VAL A 1208 -5.17 -13.05 -73.17
C VAL A 1208 -5.95 -12.15 -72.21
N VAL A 1209 -7.25 -11.98 -72.45
CA VAL A 1209 -8.11 -11.23 -71.54
C VAL A 1209 -8.39 -12.07 -70.29
N VAL A 1210 -7.85 -11.65 -69.15
CA VAL A 1210 -8.03 -12.32 -67.85
C VAL A 1210 -9.34 -11.90 -67.22
N ARG A 1211 -9.61 -10.60 -67.14
CA ARG A 1211 -10.82 -10.09 -66.47
C ARG A 1211 -11.43 -8.90 -67.19
N ARG A 1212 -12.76 -8.91 -67.31
CA ARG A 1212 -13.57 -7.80 -67.84
C ARG A 1212 -14.39 -7.16 -66.75
N TYR A 1213 -14.38 -5.84 -66.68
CA TYR A 1213 -15.07 -5.02 -65.69
C TYR A 1213 -16.05 -4.13 -66.42
N ARG A 1214 -17.28 -4.02 -65.92
CA ARG A 1214 -18.33 -3.16 -66.48
C ARG A 1214 -19.05 -2.48 -65.33
N GLU A 1215 -19.23 -1.16 -65.43
CA GLU A 1215 -19.90 -0.35 -64.41
C GLU A 1215 -21.40 -0.18 -64.69
N GLU A 1216 -21.76 0.11 -65.93
CA GLU A 1216 -23.14 0.41 -66.35
C GLU A 1216 -23.58 -0.43 -67.57
N PRO A 1217 -24.90 -0.67 -67.76
CA PRO A 1217 -26.04 -0.30 -66.90
C PRO A 1217 -26.20 -1.22 -65.66
N SER A 1218 -25.36 -2.25 -65.54
CA SER A 1218 -25.30 -3.10 -64.34
C SER A 1218 -23.86 -3.52 -64.08
N PRO A 1219 -23.35 -3.27 -62.85
CA PRO A 1219 -22.00 -3.67 -62.47
C PRO A 1219 -21.79 -5.16 -62.72
N LEU A 1220 -20.73 -5.50 -63.44
CA LEU A 1220 -20.40 -6.89 -63.75
C LEU A 1220 -18.89 -7.05 -63.90
N VAL A 1221 -18.35 -8.04 -63.21
CA VAL A 1221 -17.00 -8.55 -63.43
C VAL A 1221 -17.10 -9.96 -63.99
N ARG A 1222 -16.36 -10.24 -65.06
CA ARG A 1222 -16.21 -11.57 -65.65
C ARG A 1222 -14.75 -11.96 -65.60
N ASP A 1223 -14.45 -13.01 -64.85
CA ASP A 1223 -13.13 -13.62 -64.79
C ASP A 1223 -13.06 -14.76 -65.80
N SER A 1224 -12.16 -14.65 -66.76
CA SER A 1224 -11.96 -15.63 -67.83
C SER A 1224 -10.89 -16.66 -67.46
N ALA A 1225 -10.05 -16.39 -66.46
CA ALA A 1225 -9.02 -17.30 -65.98
C ALA A 1225 -9.59 -18.33 -65.00
N ARG A 1226 -10.43 -17.88 -64.05
CA ARG A 1226 -11.08 -18.69 -63.00
C ARG A 1226 -12.54 -19.04 -63.32
N GLY A 1227 -13.14 -18.42 -64.33
CA GLY A 1227 -14.44 -18.81 -64.88
C GLY A 1227 -15.67 -18.29 -64.13
N TRP A 1228 -15.51 -17.36 -63.19
CA TRP A 1228 -16.61 -16.79 -62.41
C TRP A 1228 -17.10 -15.44 -62.94
N ARG A 1229 -18.32 -15.07 -62.54
CA ARG A 1229 -18.93 -13.76 -62.84
C ARG A 1229 -19.67 -13.23 -61.63
N THR A 1230 -19.52 -11.93 -61.32
CA THR A 1230 -20.16 -11.31 -60.15
C THR A 1230 -20.65 -9.90 -60.46
N GLY A 1231 -21.77 -9.52 -59.84
CA GLY A 1231 -22.26 -8.14 -59.85
C GLY A 1231 -21.59 -7.25 -58.79
N LYS A 1232 -20.77 -7.82 -57.90
CA LYS A 1232 -20.11 -7.12 -56.80
C LYS A 1232 -18.79 -6.46 -57.27
N LEU A 1233 -18.87 -5.55 -58.24
CA LEU A 1233 -17.72 -4.86 -58.83
C LEU A 1233 -16.82 -4.20 -57.78
N GLU A 1234 -17.42 -3.47 -56.83
CA GLU A 1234 -16.66 -2.77 -55.79
C GLU A 1234 -15.90 -3.74 -54.87
N ARG A 1235 -16.45 -4.90 -54.51
CA ARG A 1235 -15.72 -5.90 -53.71
C ARG A 1235 -14.51 -6.48 -54.43
N VAL A 1236 -14.62 -6.70 -55.74
CA VAL A 1236 -13.46 -7.14 -56.57
C VAL A 1236 -12.38 -6.06 -56.53
N LEU A 1237 -12.75 -4.80 -56.74
CA LEU A 1237 -11.81 -3.67 -56.80
C LEU A 1237 -11.26 -3.26 -55.42
N ASP A 1238 -11.94 -3.65 -54.35
CA ASP A 1238 -11.48 -3.56 -52.97
C ASP A 1238 -10.51 -4.68 -52.56
N GLY A 1239 -10.22 -5.61 -53.47
CA GLY A 1239 -9.20 -6.63 -53.28
C GLY A 1239 -9.74 -8.00 -52.87
N ASP A 1240 -11.03 -8.28 -52.96
CA ASP A 1240 -11.59 -9.61 -52.65
C ASP A 1240 -11.71 -10.53 -53.89
N PHE A 1241 -10.92 -10.28 -54.94
CA PHE A 1241 -10.97 -11.05 -56.19
C PHE A 1241 -10.54 -12.51 -56.03
N ASP A 1242 -9.78 -12.84 -54.98
CA ASP A 1242 -9.30 -14.17 -54.64
C ASP A 1242 -10.36 -15.03 -53.94
N LEU A 1243 -11.28 -14.39 -53.21
CA LEU A 1243 -12.36 -15.09 -52.48
C LEU A 1243 -13.63 -15.27 -53.30
N ILE A 1244 -13.72 -14.66 -54.49
CA ILE A 1244 -14.87 -14.79 -55.38
C ILE A 1244 -14.64 -16.01 -56.28
N THR A 1245 -15.53 -17.01 -56.16
CA THR A 1245 -15.46 -18.30 -56.86
C THR A 1245 -16.69 -18.60 -57.69
#